data_AF-A0A3Q0HEG9-F1
#
_entry.id   AF-A0A3Q0HEG9-F1
#
_cell.length_a   1.000
_cell.length_b   1.000
_cell.length_c   1.000
_cell.angle_alpha   90.00
_cell.angle_beta   90.00
_cell.angle_gamma   90.00
#
_symmetry.space_group_name_H-M   'P 1'
#
loop_
_entity.id
_entity.type
_entity.pdbx_description
1 polymer ?
#
loop_
_entity_poly.entity_id
_entity_poly.type
_entity_poly.pdbx_seq_one_letter_code
_entity_poly.pdbx_strand_id
1 'polypeptide(L)'
;MTPRALLERGTNTSGAGPRGAKDSAAETDSLLWHCFREQLSSLSRSELEGRLESTLIIVEVLSYQLQGWQQRQGSVPGVGPAEQRDAPTQTDLAHPGVEERFYHDLYLESRERVQTLQRQRESERALWQAVQQATGEMRSWALQSRAFLDFAATSLQHVQTDRQALGQEREQLRALLSRCRSSLDRVGSKLQRCLEERDEARRRQGEALQAKEAGEAVLEELRCHAGARICCSEQGLAAQRELCALLEGARQQQASWALESESFLEFATASLFMLRDDRRALGQGQEQLRALLSRGRSSLEGVASKLQCCLEERDKARCREEEALQATTAVSSRLEEVTGQREAALAALQDSVAQVEQLTTANSRLGTELSATVRELAVVEVERDQLQEENASYAQETARLRQEKEALQQERDRLRQELWEMTECHEFIDQENRVSRAQLLETEHKLKSTLATLRERSMQHEELQDAHHGLKMEESALRQELKACQAQLQDLQLKRDEVLKASLEIARGTDQLLGLARALRAAPQEEADRTLSWSRACTPARQTPHRLHTSFVGSVLKAMAGKDPNGDGIGVGSAFAKVEPAAPQKPAEAEASLLERVQELRDTIADLVAASTLAQEAEQERAQALQAEIVDLKQQLETLGAELDARDASIAKLNKALRVKLQSEKELQDVVQQQEEKMLQLIDRSGEVTSLKTEVSQLQRALQRAETEAKVLWEEVRGQQPPADTSNVQEKVWLRQEVNKLRELLLEKGNEISLLSSKYLEQRRILEGRLHQVQKVLKSQEETEEKVKEALSSIPDVVATSSQELQNVLRYLGLKPADGSGCPAAVL
;
A
#
# COMPACT_ATOMS: atom_id res chain seq x y z
N MET A 1 -69.71 -34.39 -24.38
CA MET A 1 -70.60 -33.31 -24.84
C MET A 1 -70.00 -32.69 -26.10
N THR A 2 -70.86 -32.21 -26.99
CA THR A 2 -70.60 -31.77 -28.38
C THR A 2 -71.45 -30.50 -28.64
N PRO A 3 -71.37 -29.76 -29.77
CA PRO A 3 -70.43 -29.82 -30.92
C PRO A 3 -69.98 -28.45 -31.53
N ARG A 4 -69.21 -28.51 -32.66
CA ARG A 4 -69.28 -27.64 -33.89
C ARG A 4 -68.77 -26.17 -33.82
N ALA A 5 -68.37 -25.51 -34.93
CA ALA A 5 -68.10 -25.84 -36.37
C ALA A 5 -67.03 -24.83 -36.91
N LEU A 6 -66.56 -24.71 -38.17
CA LEU A 6 -66.84 -25.22 -39.54
C LEU A 6 -65.52 -25.80 -40.16
N LEU A 7 -65.46 -26.69 -41.16
CA LEU A 7 -65.84 -26.66 -42.61
C LEU A 7 -65.01 -25.67 -43.48
N GLU A 8 -64.45 -26.04 -44.66
CA GLU A 8 -64.29 -27.37 -45.30
C GLU A 8 -63.34 -27.36 -46.54
N ARG A 9 -62.93 -28.56 -47.03
CA ARG A 9 -62.48 -28.96 -48.40
C ARG A 9 -61.36 -28.14 -49.14
N GLY A 10 -60.37 -28.74 -49.82
CA GLY A 10 -59.87 -30.13 -49.90
C GLY A 10 -59.71 -30.71 -51.32
N THR A 11 -58.63 -31.48 -51.56
CA THR A 11 -58.41 -32.49 -52.65
C THR A 11 -58.36 -31.99 -54.13
N ASN A 12 -57.56 -32.54 -55.08
CA ASN A 12 -56.61 -33.66 -55.07
C ASN A 12 -55.60 -33.65 -56.28
N THR A 13 -54.38 -34.18 -56.06
CA THR A 13 -53.48 -34.97 -56.95
C THR A 13 -53.11 -34.58 -58.42
N SER A 14 -51.79 -34.65 -58.71
CA SER A 14 -51.11 -34.95 -60.01
C SER A 14 -51.19 -33.90 -61.15
N GLY A 15 -50.19 -33.78 -62.06
CA GLY A 15 -48.84 -34.39 -62.13
C GLY A 15 -48.10 -34.14 -63.48
N ALA A 16 -46.81 -34.51 -63.53
CA ALA A 16 -45.92 -34.64 -64.71
C ALA A 16 -45.40 -33.39 -65.48
N GLY A 17 -44.11 -33.44 -65.85
CA GLY A 17 -43.58 -32.96 -67.14
C GLY A 17 -42.96 -31.55 -67.24
N PRO A 18 -41.65 -31.42 -67.57
CA PRO A 18 -41.03 -30.12 -67.87
C PRO A 18 -40.96 -29.81 -69.38
N ARG A 19 -41.31 -28.57 -69.78
CA ARG A 19 -40.85 -27.90 -71.02
C ARG A 19 -41.39 -26.47 -71.13
N GLY A 20 -40.68 -25.62 -71.87
CA GLY A 20 -41.20 -24.34 -72.38
C GLY A 20 -40.43 -23.11 -71.90
N ALA A 21 -39.48 -22.64 -72.71
CA ALA A 21 -39.13 -21.22 -72.68
C ALA A 21 -40.31 -20.41 -73.26
N LYS A 22 -40.50 -19.19 -72.77
CA LYS A 22 -41.45 -18.22 -73.32
C LYS A 22 -40.69 -16.94 -73.66
N ASP A 23 -40.91 -16.42 -74.85
CA ASP A 23 -40.34 -15.14 -75.29
C ASP A 23 -41.08 -13.97 -74.62
N SER A 24 -40.47 -13.35 -73.61
CA SER A 24 -41.06 -12.22 -72.86
C SER A 24 -41.14 -10.89 -73.65
N ALA A 25 -40.80 -10.89 -74.94
CA ALA A 25 -40.63 -9.69 -75.76
C ALA A 25 -41.94 -8.98 -76.18
N ALA A 26 -43.10 -9.47 -75.74
CA ALA A 26 -44.42 -8.91 -76.06
C ALA A 26 -45.26 -8.50 -74.83
N GLU A 27 -44.78 -8.75 -73.61
CA GLU A 27 -45.53 -8.48 -72.37
C GLU A 27 -45.08 -7.15 -71.73
N THR A 28 -45.64 -6.02 -72.19
CA THR A 28 -45.32 -4.67 -71.68
C THR A 28 -45.59 -4.48 -70.19
N ASP A 29 -46.45 -5.31 -69.60
CA ASP A 29 -46.70 -5.38 -68.14
C ASP A 29 -45.48 -5.86 -67.33
N SER A 30 -44.40 -6.27 -68.00
CA SER A 30 -43.12 -6.62 -67.38
C SER A 30 -42.28 -5.40 -66.96
N LEU A 31 -42.60 -4.19 -67.41
CA LEU A 31 -41.80 -3.00 -67.09
C LEU A 31 -42.09 -2.47 -65.67
N LEU A 32 -41.05 -1.94 -64.99
CA LEU A 32 -41.16 -1.41 -63.63
C LEU A 32 -42.16 -0.26 -63.49
N TRP A 33 -42.39 0.50 -64.57
CA TRP A 33 -43.34 1.61 -64.62
C TRP A 33 -44.80 1.21 -64.38
N HIS A 34 -45.13 -0.08 -64.42
CA HIS A 34 -46.47 -0.63 -64.13
C HIS A 34 -46.54 -1.41 -62.81
N CYS A 35 -45.47 -1.40 -61.98
CA CYS A 35 -45.43 -2.06 -60.68
C CYS A 35 -45.72 -1.08 -59.54
N PHE A 36 -46.75 -1.32 -58.72
CA PHE A 36 -47.05 -0.46 -57.57
C PHE A 36 -46.13 -0.73 -56.38
N ARG A 37 -45.91 0.28 -55.52
CA ARG A 37 -44.89 0.23 -54.45
C ARG A 37 -45.07 -0.94 -53.49
N GLU A 38 -46.30 -1.32 -53.13
CA GLU A 38 -46.54 -2.46 -52.24
C GLU A 38 -46.08 -3.79 -52.90
N GLN A 39 -46.30 -3.95 -54.21
CA GLN A 39 -46.04 -5.18 -54.96
C GLN A 39 -44.54 -5.47 -55.10
N LEU A 40 -43.68 -4.44 -55.07
CA LEU A 40 -42.21 -4.61 -55.07
C LEU A 40 -41.70 -5.49 -53.91
N SER A 41 -42.43 -5.55 -52.79
CA SER A 41 -42.09 -6.43 -51.65
C SER A 41 -42.47 -7.90 -51.84
N SER A 42 -43.25 -8.22 -52.88
CA SER A 42 -43.75 -9.56 -53.18
C SER A 42 -43.10 -10.23 -54.39
N LEU A 43 -42.26 -9.50 -55.14
CA LEU A 43 -41.51 -10.04 -56.28
C LEU A 43 -40.24 -10.77 -55.83
N SER A 44 -39.83 -11.83 -56.54
CA SER A 44 -38.53 -12.45 -56.30
C SER A 44 -37.39 -11.55 -56.81
N ARG A 45 -36.21 -11.71 -56.21
CA ARG A 45 -35.01 -10.93 -56.59
C ARG A 45 -34.69 -11.06 -58.09
N SER A 46 -34.78 -12.27 -58.64
CA SER A 46 -34.54 -12.56 -60.06
C SER A 46 -35.55 -11.88 -61.00
N GLU A 47 -36.81 -11.73 -60.57
CA GLU A 47 -37.81 -10.98 -61.34
C GLU A 47 -37.51 -9.48 -61.27
N LEU A 48 -37.15 -8.95 -60.10
CA LEU A 48 -36.76 -7.54 -59.97
C LEU A 48 -35.56 -7.19 -60.84
N GLU A 49 -34.52 -8.03 -60.85
CA GLU A 49 -33.31 -7.85 -61.66
C GLU A 49 -33.64 -7.88 -63.16
N GLY A 50 -34.43 -8.86 -63.65
CA GLY A 50 -34.85 -8.90 -65.05
C GLY A 50 -35.75 -7.72 -65.48
N ARG A 51 -36.63 -7.23 -64.60
CA ARG A 51 -37.44 -6.02 -64.87
C ARG A 51 -36.61 -4.73 -64.84
N LEU A 52 -35.57 -4.66 -63.99
CA LEU A 52 -34.58 -3.57 -63.98
C LEU A 52 -33.79 -3.53 -65.29
N GLU A 53 -33.21 -4.65 -65.73
CA GLU A 53 -32.46 -4.76 -66.98
C GLU A 53 -33.31 -4.37 -68.20
N SER A 54 -34.53 -4.91 -68.30
CA SER A 54 -35.49 -4.56 -69.35
C SER A 54 -35.82 -3.06 -69.39
N THR A 55 -35.91 -2.42 -68.23
CA THR A 55 -36.17 -0.99 -68.11
C THR A 55 -34.92 -0.16 -68.49
N LEU A 56 -33.73 -0.62 -68.10
CA LEU A 56 -32.46 0.05 -68.37
C LEU A 56 -32.16 0.11 -69.89
N ILE A 57 -32.39 -1.00 -70.60
CA ILE A 57 -32.19 -1.09 -72.06
C ILE A 57 -33.05 -0.06 -72.81
N ILE A 58 -34.30 0.14 -72.39
CA ILE A 58 -35.20 1.14 -73.00
C ILE A 58 -34.68 2.57 -72.75
N VAL A 59 -34.22 2.86 -71.52
CA VAL A 59 -33.62 4.16 -71.18
C VAL A 59 -32.35 4.42 -71.97
N GLU A 60 -31.49 3.41 -72.15
CA GLU A 60 -30.27 3.51 -72.95
C GLU A 60 -30.58 3.80 -74.42
N VAL A 61 -31.51 3.07 -75.05
CA VAL A 61 -31.96 3.32 -76.44
C VAL A 61 -32.52 4.74 -76.59
N LEU A 62 -33.34 5.23 -75.65
CA LEU A 62 -33.86 6.60 -75.68
C LEU A 62 -32.74 7.65 -75.52
N SER A 63 -31.71 7.37 -74.73
CA SER A 63 -30.55 8.26 -74.58
C SER A 63 -29.73 8.39 -75.86
N TYR A 64 -29.51 7.28 -76.60
CA TYR A 64 -28.86 7.32 -77.91
C TYR A 64 -29.69 8.08 -78.95
N GLN A 65 -31.02 7.96 -78.91
CA GLN A 65 -31.91 8.74 -79.79
C GLN A 65 -31.82 10.24 -79.50
N LEU A 66 -31.82 10.65 -78.21
CA LEU A 66 -31.63 12.05 -77.80
C LEU A 66 -30.26 12.61 -78.21
N GLN A 67 -29.18 11.85 -78.02
CA GLN A 67 -27.83 12.26 -78.39
C GLN A 67 -27.68 12.41 -79.92
N GLY A 68 -28.30 11.51 -80.69
CA GLY A 68 -28.36 11.57 -82.16
C GLY A 68 -29.16 12.76 -82.72
N TRP A 69 -30.10 13.31 -81.93
CA TRP A 69 -30.79 14.57 -82.27
C TRP A 69 -29.90 15.80 -82.03
N GLN A 70 -29.20 15.87 -80.89
CA GLN A 70 -28.32 17.00 -80.57
C GLN A 70 -27.18 17.19 -81.58
N GLN A 71 -26.62 16.11 -82.11
CA GLN A 71 -25.50 16.18 -83.07
C GLN A 71 -25.89 16.73 -84.47
N ARG A 72 -27.18 16.90 -84.78
CA ARG A 72 -27.65 17.30 -86.13
C ARG A 72 -27.84 18.81 -86.34
N GLN A 73 -27.52 19.67 -85.37
CA GLN A 73 -27.74 21.13 -85.46
C GLN A 73 -26.44 21.97 -85.57
N GLY A 74 -25.30 21.37 -85.95
CA GLY A 74 -24.00 22.05 -86.01
C GLY A 74 -23.55 22.48 -87.42
N SER A 75 -23.28 23.78 -87.58
CA SER A 75 -22.41 24.41 -88.62
C SER A 75 -22.88 24.48 -90.09
N VAL A 76 -23.20 25.70 -90.53
CA VAL A 76 -23.17 26.16 -91.94
C VAL A 76 -22.14 27.30 -92.06
N PRO A 77 -21.21 27.28 -93.03
CA PRO A 77 -20.21 28.34 -93.19
C PRO A 77 -20.74 29.53 -94.01
N GLY A 78 -20.68 30.74 -93.43
CA GLY A 78 -21.07 31.99 -94.11
C GLY A 78 -19.88 32.75 -94.69
N VAL A 79 -19.97 33.17 -95.95
CA VAL A 79 -18.97 33.99 -96.65
C VAL A 79 -19.27 35.49 -96.44
N GLY A 80 -18.25 36.30 -96.13
CA GLY A 80 -18.34 37.76 -96.07
C GLY A 80 -17.67 38.41 -97.30
N PRO A 81 -18.34 39.28 -98.06
CA PRO A 81 -17.79 39.86 -99.30
C PRO A 81 -17.38 41.34 -99.22
N ALA A 82 -16.66 41.75 -100.27
CA ALA A 82 -16.54 43.12 -100.81
C ALA A 82 -15.74 44.18 -100.02
N GLU A 83 -14.49 44.38 -100.48
CA GLU A 83 -13.83 45.68 -100.50
C GLU A 83 -14.50 46.63 -101.53
N GLN A 84 -13.99 47.88 -101.63
CA GLN A 84 -14.38 48.98 -102.55
C GLN A 84 -15.57 49.88 -102.11
N ARG A 85 -15.26 51.14 -101.74
CA ARG A 85 -15.51 52.33 -102.58
C ARG A 85 -15.18 53.64 -101.85
N ASP A 86 -14.11 54.31 -102.28
CA ASP A 86 -13.90 55.75 -102.05
C ASP A 86 -14.30 56.54 -103.31
N ALA A 87 -15.42 57.26 -103.26
CA ALA A 87 -15.79 58.33 -104.22
C ALA A 87 -17.04 59.11 -103.73
N PRO A 88 -16.91 60.33 -103.18
CA PRO A 88 -18.06 61.12 -102.74
C PRO A 88 -18.54 62.13 -103.79
N THR A 89 -19.80 62.03 -104.22
CA THR A 89 -20.50 63.11 -104.96
C THR A 89 -21.93 63.29 -104.46
N GLN A 90 -22.05 64.15 -103.45
CA GLN A 90 -23.14 65.09 -103.19
C GLN A 90 -24.27 65.16 -104.25
N THR A 91 -25.51 64.85 -103.83
CA THR A 91 -26.71 65.63 -104.23
C THR A 91 -27.84 65.44 -103.22
N ASP A 92 -28.65 66.49 -103.07
CA ASP A 92 -29.59 66.70 -101.96
C ASP A 92 -31.00 66.11 -102.14
N LEU A 93 -31.74 66.09 -101.01
CA LEU A 93 -33.21 66.15 -100.86
C LEU A 93 -34.10 64.88 -101.02
N ALA A 94 -34.54 64.41 -99.85
CA ALA A 94 -35.94 64.28 -99.42
C ALA A 94 -36.81 63.04 -99.79
N HIS A 95 -36.95 62.10 -98.85
CA HIS A 95 -38.21 61.77 -98.12
C HIS A 95 -38.08 60.46 -97.29
N PRO A 96 -38.41 60.43 -95.98
CA PRO A 96 -38.37 59.21 -95.16
C PRO A 96 -39.68 58.40 -95.28
N GLY A 97 -39.65 57.29 -96.03
CA GLY A 97 -40.84 56.49 -96.33
C GLY A 97 -40.73 55.01 -95.93
N VAL A 98 -41.33 54.63 -94.79
CA VAL A 98 -41.52 53.25 -94.28
C VAL A 98 -40.25 52.45 -93.97
N GLU A 99 -39.29 52.37 -94.88
CA GLU A 99 -38.07 51.58 -94.76
C GLU A 99 -37.25 51.95 -93.51
N GLU A 100 -37.11 53.25 -93.21
CA GLU A 100 -36.42 53.72 -92.00
C GLU A 100 -37.00 53.14 -90.70
N ARG A 101 -38.32 52.88 -90.64
CA ARG A 101 -38.95 52.26 -89.46
C ARG A 101 -38.63 50.78 -89.39
N PHE A 102 -38.72 50.07 -90.52
CA PHE A 102 -38.32 48.66 -90.58
C PHE A 102 -36.84 48.47 -90.18
N TYR A 103 -35.94 49.32 -90.68
CA TYR A 103 -34.53 49.31 -90.27
C TYR A 103 -34.32 49.74 -88.81
N HIS A 104 -35.14 50.66 -88.27
CA HIS A 104 -35.09 51.03 -86.86
C HIS A 104 -35.54 49.90 -85.93
N ASP A 105 -36.66 49.25 -86.24
CA ASP A 105 -37.21 48.15 -85.46
C ASP A 105 -36.28 46.93 -85.52
N LEU A 106 -35.72 46.61 -86.71
CA LEU A 106 -34.68 45.59 -86.88
C LEU A 106 -33.38 45.95 -86.12
N TYR A 107 -33.03 47.23 -86.04
CA TYR A 107 -31.90 47.71 -85.23
C TYR A 107 -32.18 47.57 -83.73
N LEU A 108 -33.41 47.81 -83.27
CA LEU A 108 -33.81 47.58 -81.88
C LEU A 108 -33.81 46.08 -81.53
N GLU A 109 -34.45 45.22 -82.34
CA GLU A 109 -34.44 43.76 -82.12
C GLU A 109 -33.01 43.19 -82.12
N SER A 110 -32.16 43.62 -83.07
CA SER A 110 -30.76 43.16 -83.10
C SER A 110 -29.94 43.70 -81.94
N ARG A 111 -30.20 44.93 -81.47
CA ARG A 111 -29.59 45.50 -80.26
C ARG A 111 -30.05 44.80 -78.98
N GLU A 112 -31.31 44.40 -78.87
CA GLU A 112 -31.82 43.58 -77.76
C GLU A 112 -31.25 42.17 -77.79
N ARG A 113 -31.15 41.55 -78.98
CA ARG A 113 -30.52 40.24 -79.17
C ARG A 113 -29.03 40.26 -78.87
N VAL A 114 -28.33 41.36 -79.17
CA VAL A 114 -26.94 41.58 -78.72
C VAL A 114 -26.87 41.71 -77.20
N GLN A 115 -27.79 42.42 -76.55
CA GLN A 115 -27.83 42.52 -75.08
C GLN A 115 -28.15 41.19 -74.39
N THR A 116 -29.05 40.36 -74.93
CA THR A 116 -29.32 39.03 -74.36
C THR A 116 -28.13 38.08 -74.56
N LEU A 117 -27.47 38.12 -75.72
CA LEU A 117 -26.21 37.39 -75.95
C LEU A 117 -25.05 37.88 -75.06
N GLN A 118 -24.99 39.18 -74.75
CA GLN A 118 -24.02 39.74 -73.78
C GLN A 118 -24.28 39.21 -72.37
N ARG A 119 -25.53 39.29 -71.88
CA ARG A 119 -25.94 38.74 -70.58
C ARG A 119 -25.72 37.23 -70.48
N GLN A 120 -26.00 36.49 -71.55
CA GLN A 120 -25.70 35.06 -71.64
C GLN A 120 -24.20 34.80 -71.50
N ARG A 121 -23.35 35.48 -72.28
CA ARG A 121 -21.88 35.38 -72.16
C ARG A 121 -21.34 35.79 -70.79
N GLU A 122 -21.98 36.73 -70.12
CA GLU A 122 -21.65 37.10 -68.74
C GLU A 122 -22.04 36.00 -67.75
N SER A 123 -23.22 35.39 -67.90
CA SER A 123 -23.61 34.22 -67.09
C SER A 123 -22.75 32.98 -67.38
N GLU A 124 -22.32 32.76 -68.62
CA GLU A 124 -21.39 31.68 -68.99
C GLU A 124 -20.02 31.86 -68.31
N ARG A 125 -19.49 33.09 -68.29
CA ARG A 125 -18.25 33.41 -67.56
C ARG A 125 -18.42 33.21 -66.05
N ALA A 126 -19.54 33.66 -65.47
CA ALA A 126 -19.82 33.49 -64.05
C ALA A 126 -19.95 32.01 -63.66
N LEU A 127 -20.65 31.21 -64.47
CA LEU A 127 -20.73 29.76 -64.30
C LEU A 127 -19.36 29.09 -64.44
N TRP A 128 -18.55 29.49 -65.42
CA TRP A 128 -17.19 28.97 -65.59
C TRP A 128 -16.30 29.30 -64.37
N GLN A 129 -16.38 30.52 -63.84
CA GLN A 129 -15.68 30.93 -62.62
C GLN A 129 -16.15 30.12 -61.40
N ALA A 130 -17.46 29.93 -61.22
CA ALA A 130 -18.01 29.11 -60.15
C ALA A 130 -17.57 27.63 -60.25
N VAL A 131 -17.47 27.07 -61.45
CA VAL A 131 -16.94 25.71 -61.68
C VAL A 131 -15.44 25.63 -61.37
N GLN A 132 -14.64 26.65 -61.69
CA GLN A 132 -13.22 26.69 -61.29
C GLN A 132 -13.06 26.82 -59.77
N GLN A 133 -13.92 27.59 -59.10
CA GLN A 133 -13.94 27.69 -57.63
C GLN A 133 -14.31 26.34 -57.00
N ALA A 134 -15.43 25.75 -57.39
CA ALA A 134 -15.89 24.46 -56.87
C ALA A 134 -14.91 23.31 -57.14
N THR A 135 -14.20 23.30 -58.28
CA THR A 135 -13.14 22.31 -58.55
C THR A 135 -11.85 22.60 -57.78
N GLY A 136 -11.55 23.86 -57.44
CA GLY A 136 -10.49 24.24 -56.50
C GLY A 136 -10.79 23.76 -55.07
N GLU A 137 -12.01 23.99 -54.60
CA GLU A 137 -12.51 23.51 -53.30
C GLU A 137 -12.52 21.98 -53.24
N MET A 138 -13.04 21.29 -54.27
CA MET A 138 -13.01 19.83 -54.33
C MET A 138 -11.57 19.27 -54.27
N ARG A 139 -10.59 19.97 -54.86
CA ARG A 139 -9.16 19.62 -54.75
C ARG A 139 -8.61 19.85 -53.35
N SER A 140 -8.97 20.95 -52.67
CA SER A 140 -8.52 21.19 -51.29
C SER A 140 -9.13 20.16 -50.33
N TRP A 141 -10.41 19.82 -50.48
CA TRP A 141 -11.07 18.72 -49.75
C TRP A 141 -10.43 17.35 -50.03
N ALA A 142 -10.04 17.07 -51.29
CA ALA A 142 -9.33 15.83 -51.63
C ALA A 142 -7.94 15.75 -50.98
N LEU A 143 -7.20 16.87 -50.91
CA LEU A 143 -5.91 16.93 -50.22
C LEU A 143 -6.05 16.84 -48.70
N GLN A 144 -7.03 17.51 -48.10
CA GLN A 144 -7.31 17.44 -46.66
C GLN A 144 -7.75 16.04 -46.24
N SER A 145 -8.71 15.44 -46.94
CA SER A 145 -9.16 14.07 -46.67
C SER A 145 -8.03 13.04 -46.86
N ARG A 146 -7.13 13.24 -47.84
CA ARG A 146 -5.91 12.42 -47.95
C ARG A 146 -5.00 12.58 -46.72
N ALA A 147 -4.73 13.81 -46.30
CA ALA A 147 -3.91 14.07 -45.11
C ALA A 147 -4.52 13.49 -43.82
N PHE A 148 -5.84 13.53 -43.66
CA PHE A 148 -6.54 12.87 -42.56
C PHE A 148 -6.44 11.33 -42.63
N LEU A 149 -6.51 10.73 -43.83
CA LEU A 149 -6.33 9.29 -44.01
C LEU A 149 -4.89 8.85 -43.72
N ASP A 150 -3.89 9.62 -44.14
CA ASP A 150 -2.48 9.35 -43.85
C ASP A 150 -2.19 9.52 -42.35
N PHE A 151 -2.73 10.57 -41.71
CA PHE A 151 -2.69 10.72 -40.26
C PHE A 151 -3.32 9.52 -39.54
N ALA A 152 -4.55 9.12 -39.92
CA ALA A 152 -5.22 7.96 -39.32
C ALA A 152 -4.45 6.65 -39.52
N ALA A 153 -3.82 6.45 -40.68
CA ALA A 153 -2.95 5.30 -40.94
C ALA A 153 -1.71 5.30 -40.04
N THR A 154 -1.04 6.44 -39.88
CA THR A 154 0.10 6.55 -38.94
C THR A 154 -0.35 6.37 -37.48
N SER A 155 -1.49 6.91 -37.05
CA SER A 155 -2.02 6.69 -35.70
C SER A 155 -2.34 5.21 -35.44
N LEU A 156 -2.95 4.52 -36.42
CA LEU A 156 -3.21 3.09 -36.34
C LEU A 156 -1.89 2.28 -36.25
N GLN A 157 -0.84 2.69 -36.95
CA GLN A 157 0.47 2.05 -36.87
C GLN A 157 1.11 2.20 -35.48
N HIS A 158 1.01 3.37 -34.84
CA HIS A 158 1.49 3.56 -33.47
C HIS A 158 0.71 2.68 -32.48
N VAL A 159 -0.62 2.66 -32.57
CA VAL A 159 -1.46 1.77 -31.74
C VAL A 159 -1.12 0.28 -31.94
N GLN A 160 -0.67 -0.11 -33.14
CA GLN A 160 -0.17 -1.47 -33.39
C GLN A 160 1.20 -1.73 -32.75
N THR A 161 2.15 -0.79 -32.79
CA THR A 161 3.45 -0.94 -32.11
C THR A 161 3.30 -0.95 -30.59
N ASP A 162 2.43 -0.10 -30.04
CA ASP A 162 2.17 -0.02 -28.60
C ASP A 162 1.51 -1.32 -28.10
N ARG A 163 0.58 -1.88 -28.89
CA ARG A 163 -0.01 -3.19 -28.62
C ARG A 163 1.02 -4.33 -28.65
N GLN A 164 2.07 -4.23 -29.48
CA GLN A 164 3.17 -5.20 -29.50
C GLN A 164 4.09 -5.04 -28.29
N ALA A 165 4.45 -3.80 -27.91
CA ALA A 165 5.24 -3.49 -26.72
C ALA A 165 4.54 -3.99 -25.43
N LEU A 166 3.26 -3.64 -25.25
CA LEU A 166 2.42 -4.15 -24.16
C LEU A 166 2.29 -5.70 -24.19
N GLY A 167 2.39 -6.32 -25.37
CA GLY A 167 2.48 -7.77 -25.52
C GLY A 167 3.76 -8.34 -24.89
N GLN A 168 4.91 -7.74 -25.23
CA GLN A 168 6.23 -8.12 -24.70
C GLN A 168 6.35 -7.86 -23.18
N GLU A 169 5.86 -6.72 -22.68
CA GLU A 169 5.81 -6.45 -21.23
C GLU A 169 4.98 -7.49 -20.48
N ARG A 170 3.81 -7.86 -21.02
CA ARG A 170 2.98 -8.94 -20.45
C ARG A 170 3.68 -10.30 -20.48
N GLU A 171 4.67 -10.52 -21.35
CA GLU A 171 5.49 -11.74 -21.39
C GLU A 171 6.63 -11.69 -20.38
N GLN A 172 7.29 -10.54 -20.24
CA GLN A 172 8.28 -10.30 -19.19
C GLN A 172 7.65 -10.44 -17.79
N LEU A 173 6.45 -9.87 -17.57
CA LEU A 173 5.70 -10.05 -16.33
C LEU A 173 5.31 -11.51 -16.08
N ARG A 174 4.86 -12.24 -17.11
CA ARG A 174 4.61 -13.70 -17.00
C ARG A 174 5.87 -14.49 -16.64
N ALA A 175 7.04 -14.13 -17.19
CA ALA A 175 8.32 -14.76 -16.87
C ALA A 175 8.83 -14.42 -15.45
N LEU A 176 8.60 -13.19 -14.97
CA LEU A 176 8.88 -12.82 -13.59
C LEU A 176 7.96 -13.57 -12.62
N LEU A 177 6.65 -13.66 -12.91
CA LEU A 177 5.70 -14.40 -12.08
C LEU A 177 6.02 -15.91 -12.02
N SER A 178 6.44 -16.54 -13.12
CA SER A 178 6.85 -17.96 -13.10
C SER A 178 8.18 -18.18 -12.36
N ARG A 179 9.12 -17.23 -12.44
CA ARG A 179 10.35 -17.22 -11.62
C ARG A 179 10.04 -17.05 -10.13
N CYS A 180 9.13 -16.15 -9.76
CA CYS A 180 8.68 -15.98 -8.37
C CYS A 180 7.98 -17.24 -7.86
N ARG A 181 7.08 -17.84 -8.65
CA ARG A 181 6.40 -19.09 -8.31
C ARG A 181 7.38 -20.24 -8.08
N SER A 182 8.31 -20.49 -9.01
CA SER A 182 9.34 -21.54 -8.83
C SER A 182 10.30 -21.27 -7.66
N SER A 183 10.48 -20.02 -7.24
CA SER A 183 11.18 -19.67 -6.00
C SER A 183 10.34 -20.05 -4.76
N LEU A 184 9.04 -19.74 -4.75
CA LEU A 184 8.11 -20.14 -3.69
C LEU A 184 7.98 -21.67 -3.59
N ASP A 185 7.86 -22.38 -4.72
CA ASP A 185 7.82 -23.85 -4.75
C ASP A 185 9.14 -24.46 -4.19
N ARG A 186 10.29 -23.81 -4.45
CA ARG A 186 11.60 -24.18 -3.87
C ARG A 186 11.71 -23.87 -2.37
N VAL A 187 11.03 -22.82 -1.88
CA VAL A 187 10.96 -22.53 -0.44
C VAL A 187 10.01 -23.50 0.26
N GLY A 188 8.83 -23.77 -0.30
CA GLY A 188 7.87 -24.75 0.23
C GLY A 188 8.47 -26.15 0.35
N SER A 189 9.12 -26.64 -0.71
CA SER A 189 9.80 -27.94 -0.67
C SER A 189 11.02 -28.00 0.27
N LYS A 190 11.69 -26.87 0.54
CA LYS A 190 12.68 -26.79 1.63
C LYS A 190 12.03 -26.84 3.01
N LEU A 191 10.98 -26.05 3.25
CA LEU A 191 10.25 -26.03 4.53
C LEU A 191 9.66 -27.42 4.85
N GLN A 192 9.10 -28.10 3.85
CA GLN A 192 8.61 -29.47 4.00
C GLN A 192 9.73 -30.43 4.44
N ARG A 193 10.92 -30.40 3.81
CA ARG A 193 12.07 -31.20 4.26
C ARG A 193 12.51 -30.86 5.68
N CYS A 194 12.53 -29.58 6.07
CA CYS A 194 12.85 -29.19 7.44
C CYS A 194 11.81 -29.70 8.46
N LEU A 195 10.54 -29.86 8.07
CA LEU A 195 9.50 -30.48 8.90
C LEU A 195 9.68 -32.00 8.99
N GLU A 196 9.97 -32.66 7.86
CA GLU A 196 10.29 -34.09 7.79
C GLU A 196 11.53 -34.43 8.64
N GLU A 197 12.62 -33.65 8.52
CA GLU A 197 13.84 -33.76 9.33
C GLU A 197 13.57 -33.53 10.84
N ARG A 198 12.73 -32.55 11.19
CA ARG A 198 12.32 -32.27 12.57
C ARG A 198 11.53 -33.43 13.17
N ASP A 199 10.59 -34.00 12.43
CA ASP A 199 9.71 -35.05 12.94
C ASP A 199 10.41 -36.42 12.97
N GLU A 200 11.34 -36.66 12.05
CA GLU A 200 12.31 -37.75 12.12
C GLU A 200 13.28 -37.59 13.33
N ALA A 201 13.74 -36.38 13.63
CA ALA A 201 14.54 -36.11 14.83
C ALA A 201 13.74 -36.36 16.13
N ARG A 202 12.46 -35.95 16.17
CA ARG A 202 11.53 -36.27 17.27
C ARG A 202 11.30 -37.77 17.42
N ARG A 203 11.18 -38.52 16.32
CA ARG A 203 11.06 -39.98 16.33
C ARG A 203 12.28 -40.63 16.99
N ARG A 204 13.49 -40.24 16.57
CA ARG A 204 14.77 -40.70 17.16
C ARG A 204 14.89 -40.32 18.65
N GLN A 205 14.40 -39.15 19.04
CA GLN A 205 14.36 -38.73 20.46
C GLN A 205 13.40 -39.63 21.26
N GLY A 206 12.24 -39.97 20.72
CA GLY A 206 11.30 -40.91 21.33
C GLY A 206 11.90 -42.31 21.52
N GLU A 207 12.59 -42.83 20.50
CA GLU A 207 13.30 -44.12 20.58
C GLU A 207 14.43 -44.10 21.62
N ALA A 208 15.18 -43.01 21.72
CA ALA A 208 16.21 -42.84 22.74
C ALA A 208 15.64 -42.77 24.17
N LEU A 209 14.45 -42.16 24.34
CA LEU A 209 13.74 -42.15 25.62
C LEU A 209 13.22 -43.54 25.98
N GLN A 210 12.60 -44.26 25.04
CA GLN A 210 12.15 -45.64 25.26
C GLN A 210 13.31 -46.59 25.60
N ALA A 211 14.46 -46.44 24.94
CA ALA A 211 15.67 -47.21 25.25
C ALA A 211 16.21 -46.88 26.66
N LYS A 212 16.12 -45.62 27.10
CA LYS A 212 16.46 -45.21 28.47
C LYS A 212 15.49 -45.82 29.49
N GLU A 213 14.18 -45.70 29.25
CA GLU A 213 13.13 -46.25 30.11
C GLU A 213 13.24 -47.77 30.27
N ALA A 214 13.53 -48.50 29.18
CA ALA A 214 13.81 -49.93 29.21
C ALA A 214 15.09 -50.25 30.04
N GLY A 215 16.14 -49.44 29.92
CA GLY A 215 17.34 -49.56 30.75
C GLY A 215 17.08 -49.31 32.23
N GLU A 216 16.26 -48.31 32.56
CA GLU A 216 15.84 -48.02 33.94
C GLU A 216 14.96 -49.12 34.52
N ALA A 217 14.05 -49.70 33.71
CA ALA A 217 13.24 -50.85 34.11
C ALA A 217 14.09 -52.09 34.46
N VAL A 218 15.10 -52.42 33.64
CA VAL A 218 16.05 -53.52 33.94
C VAL A 218 16.87 -53.22 35.20
N LEU A 219 17.26 -51.97 35.43
CA LEU A 219 17.95 -51.58 36.67
C LEU A 219 17.05 -51.72 37.91
N GLU A 220 15.74 -51.42 37.81
CA GLU A 220 14.80 -51.67 38.90
C GLU A 220 14.49 -53.16 39.10
N GLU A 221 14.42 -53.98 38.04
CA GLU A 221 14.30 -55.44 38.19
C GLU A 221 15.52 -56.01 38.94
N LEU A 222 16.72 -55.55 38.60
CA LEU A 222 17.96 -55.91 39.31
C LEU A 222 17.97 -55.42 40.77
N ARG A 223 17.45 -54.22 41.06
CA ARG A 223 17.27 -53.71 42.45
C ARG A 223 16.29 -54.57 43.24
N CYS A 224 15.14 -54.88 42.67
CA CYS A 224 14.12 -55.76 43.27
C CYS A 224 14.68 -57.17 43.52
N HIS A 225 15.41 -57.76 42.57
CA HIS A 225 16.05 -59.05 42.73
C HIS A 225 17.13 -59.04 43.83
N ALA A 226 17.97 -58.01 43.87
CA ALA A 226 18.98 -57.85 44.92
C ALA A 226 18.33 -57.68 46.31
N GLY A 227 17.30 -56.84 46.42
CA GLY A 227 16.51 -56.66 47.64
C GLY A 227 15.86 -57.96 48.11
N ALA A 228 15.19 -58.70 47.22
CA ALA A 228 14.60 -60.00 47.54
C ALA A 228 15.64 -61.01 48.06
N ARG A 229 16.83 -61.06 47.44
CA ARG A 229 17.94 -61.91 47.91
C ARG A 229 18.47 -61.50 49.29
N ILE A 230 18.50 -60.21 49.60
CA ILE A 230 18.86 -59.70 50.94
C ILE A 230 17.78 -60.14 51.94
N CYS A 231 16.50 -59.86 51.68
CA CYS A 231 15.39 -60.24 52.56
C CYS A 231 15.35 -61.74 52.86
N CYS A 232 15.52 -62.61 51.84
CA CYS A 232 15.58 -64.07 52.05
C CYS A 232 16.80 -64.48 52.90
N SER A 233 17.92 -63.77 52.79
CA SER A 233 19.13 -64.02 53.59
C SER A 233 18.94 -63.57 55.05
N GLU A 234 18.28 -62.44 55.27
CA GLU A 234 17.91 -61.94 56.60
C GLU A 234 16.88 -62.84 57.29
N GLN A 235 15.89 -63.34 56.56
CA GLN A 235 14.93 -64.34 57.03
C GLN A 235 15.62 -65.66 57.40
N GLY A 236 16.59 -66.13 56.61
CA GLY A 236 17.41 -67.29 56.93
C GLY A 236 18.23 -67.11 58.22
N LEU A 237 18.82 -65.92 58.40
CA LEU A 237 19.54 -65.56 59.64
C LEU A 237 18.61 -65.43 60.85
N ALA A 238 17.37 -64.95 60.67
CA ALA A 238 16.35 -64.91 61.72
C ALA A 238 15.93 -66.32 62.15
N ALA A 239 15.56 -67.18 61.20
CA ALA A 239 15.20 -68.57 61.47
C ALA A 239 16.35 -69.37 62.12
N GLN A 240 17.61 -69.07 61.76
CA GLN A 240 18.77 -69.66 62.42
C GLN A 240 18.89 -69.22 63.89
N ARG A 241 18.63 -67.95 64.21
CA ARG A 241 18.63 -67.44 65.61
C ARG A 241 17.49 -68.05 66.42
N GLU A 242 16.30 -68.17 65.85
CA GLU A 242 15.15 -68.84 66.47
C GLU A 242 15.44 -70.31 66.75
N LEU A 243 16.05 -71.04 65.79
CA LEU A 243 16.47 -72.42 65.99
C LEU A 243 17.52 -72.54 67.11
N CYS A 244 18.49 -71.63 67.20
CA CYS A 244 19.44 -71.60 68.32
C CYS A 244 18.73 -71.42 69.67
N ALA A 245 17.82 -70.45 69.79
CA ALA A 245 17.05 -70.22 71.02
C ALA A 245 16.16 -71.42 71.40
N LEU A 246 15.54 -72.08 70.41
CA LEU A 246 14.74 -73.30 70.63
C LEU A 246 15.62 -74.49 71.06
N LEU A 247 16.83 -74.63 70.52
CA LEU A 247 17.79 -75.67 70.94
C LEU A 247 18.35 -75.41 72.35
N GLU A 248 18.51 -74.15 72.75
CA GLU A 248 18.86 -73.78 74.13
C GLU A 248 17.71 -74.07 75.10
N GLY A 249 16.46 -73.72 74.74
CA GLY A 249 15.27 -74.09 75.50
C GLY A 249 15.08 -75.61 75.62
N ALA A 250 15.28 -76.35 74.53
CA ALA A 250 15.21 -77.81 74.53
C ALA A 250 16.31 -78.45 75.41
N ARG A 251 17.52 -77.87 75.46
CA ARG A 251 18.57 -78.29 76.40
C ARG A 251 18.19 -78.05 77.86
N GLN A 252 17.55 -76.93 78.16
CA GLN A 252 17.03 -76.64 79.50
C GLN A 252 15.93 -77.64 79.90
N GLN A 253 15.00 -77.95 78.99
CA GLN A 253 13.96 -78.96 79.21
C GLN A 253 14.53 -80.38 79.35
N GLN A 254 15.57 -80.73 78.59
CA GLN A 254 16.26 -82.01 78.74
C GLN A 254 16.94 -82.13 80.12
N ALA A 255 17.47 -81.02 80.66
CA ALA A 255 18.03 -81.00 82.01
C ALA A 255 16.96 -81.14 83.11
N SER A 256 15.77 -80.52 82.97
CA SER A 256 14.67 -80.73 83.91
C SER A 256 14.10 -82.16 83.83
N TRP A 257 13.94 -82.72 82.62
CA TRP A 257 13.50 -84.11 82.46
C TRP A 257 14.51 -85.14 82.98
N ALA A 258 15.81 -84.83 82.96
CA ALA A 258 16.81 -85.69 83.59
C ALA A 258 16.54 -85.80 85.10
N LEU A 259 16.41 -84.66 85.79
CA LEU A 259 16.10 -84.59 87.23
C LEU A 259 14.76 -85.27 87.57
N GLU A 260 13.72 -85.03 86.77
CA GLU A 260 12.43 -85.73 86.94
C GLU A 260 12.60 -87.24 86.76
N SER A 261 13.33 -87.70 85.73
CA SER A 261 13.53 -89.12 85.45
C SER A 261 14.31 -89.86 86.54
N GLU A 262 15.26 -89.20 87.22
CA GLU A 262 15.94 -89.74 88.39
C GLU A 262 14.92 -89.98 89.53
N SER A 263 14.09 -88.99 89.85
CA SER A 263 13.04 -89.17 90.88
C SER A 263 11.98 -90.22 90.52
N PHE A 264 11.64 -90.37 89.23
CA PHE A 264 10.74 -91.42 88.76
C PHE A 264 11.37 -92.82 88.84
N LEU A 265 12.69 -92.95 88.66
CA LEU A 265 13.41 -94.22 88.84
C LEU A 265 13.48 -94.63 90.32
N GLU A 266 13.71 -93.67 91.23
CA GLU A 266 13.59 -93.91 92.68
C GLU A 266 12.19 -94.43 93.05
N PHE A 267 11.13 -93.76 92.58
CA PHE A 267 9.75 -94.19 92.80
C PHE A 267 9.42 -95.56 92.18
N ALA A 268 9.91 -95.83 90.96
CA ALA A 268 9.66 -97.09 90.26
C ALA A 268 10.34 -98.29 90.94
N THR A 269 11.56 -98.13 91.48
CA THR A 269 12.26 -99.20 92.20
C THR A 269 11.55 -99.58 93.50
N ALA A 270 11.01 -98.61 94.25
CA ALA A 270 10.15 -98.89 95.40
C ALA A 270 8.86 -99.63 95.00
N SER A 271 8.21 -99.22 93.92
CA SER A 271 6.95 -99.82 93.44
C SER A 271 7.11 -101.27 92.96
N LEU A 272 8.23 -101.59 92.29
CA LEU A 272 8.54 -102.94 91.80
C LEU A 272 8.84 -103.94 92.93
N PHE A 273 9.18 -103.47 94.13
CA PHE A 273 9.31 -104.32 95.31
C PHE A 273 7.95 -104.87 95.75
N MET A 274 6.95 -103.98 95.92
CA MET A 274 5.60 -104.34 96.36
C MET A 274 4.91 -105.32 95.41
N LEU A 275 4.98 -105.06 94.10
CA LEU A 275 4.27 -105.82 93.07
C LEU A 275 4.79 -107.27 92.88
N ARG A 276 5.89 -107.65 93.54
CA ARG A 276 6.40 -109.03 93.57
C ARG A 276 5.67 -109.93 94.57
N ASP A 277 5.04 -109.39 95.61
CA ASP A 277 4.37 -110.21 96.62
C ASP A 277 2.89 -110.44 96.30
N ASP A 278 2.16 -109.41 95.85
CA ASP A 278 0.76 -109.55 95.39
C ASP A 278 0.59 -110.65 94.33
N ARG A 279 1.59 -110.79 93.45
CA ARG A 279 1.57 -111.74 92.33
C ARG A 279 1.56 -113.21 92.75
N ARG A 280 1.80 -113.53 94.03
CA ARG A 280 1.69 -114.89 94.59
C ARG A 280 0.26 -115.26 95.00
N ALA A 281 -0.60 -114.27 95.28
CA ALA A 281 -1.95 -114.52 95.79
C ALA A 281 -2.98 -114.87 94.70
N LEU A 282 -2.87 -114.26 93.51
CA LEU A 282 -3.92 -114.31 92.48
C LEU A 282 -4.13 -115.70 91.83
N GLY A 283 -3.16 -116.61 91.95
CA GLY A 283 -3.14 -117.89 91.22
C GLY A 283 -4.22 -118.91 91.62
N GLN A 284 -4.85 -118.75 92.79
CA GLN A 284 -5.73 -119.77 93.37
C GLN A 284 -7.22 -119.65 92.99
N GLY A 285 -7.63 -118.55 92.31
CA GLY A 285 -9.05 -118.23 92.11
C GLY A 285 -9.67 -118.62 90.75
N GLN A 286 -8.88 -118.97 89.73
CA GLN A 286 -9.37 -118.94 88.33
C GLN A 286 -10.13 -120.19 87.86
N GLU A 287 -10.13 -121.29 88.62
CA GLU A 287 -10.68 -122.57 88.13
C GLU A 287 -12.21 -122.72 88.32
N GLN A 288 -12.80 -122.02 89.30
CA GLN A 288 -14.21 -122.22 89.67
C GLN A 288 -15.22 -121.59 88.69
N LEU A 289 -14.83 -120.57 87.94
CA LEU A 289 -15.77 -119.72 87.18
C LEU A 289 -16.29 -120.36 85.87
N ARG A 290 -15.73 -121.50 85.46
CA ARG A 290 -15.90 -122.07 84.10
C ARG A 290 -17.15 -122.98 83.94
N ALA A 291 -17.91 -123.23 85.01
CA ALA A 291 -18.97 -124.27 85.03
C ALA A 291 -20.42 -123.79 84.82
N LEU A 292 -20.72 -122.49 84.93
CA LEU A 292 -22.12 -122.02 85.10
C LEU A 292 -22.86 -121.59 83.81
N LEU A 293 -22.18 -121.40 82.68
CA LEU A 293 -22.72 -120.65 81.53
C LEU A 293 -23.51 -121.46 80.49
N SER A 294 -23.72 -122.76 80.66
CA SER A 294 -24.25 -123.67 79.62
C SER A 294 -25.77 -123.87 79.58
N ARG A 295 -26.56 -123.24 80.47
CA ARG A 295 -27.94 -123.69 80.79
C ARG A 295 -29.11 -122.83 80.24
N GLY A 296 -28.87 -121.69 79.59
CA GLY A 296 -29.89 -120.61 79.48
C GLY A 296 -30.53 -120.29 78.12
N ARG A 297 -30.68 -121.21 77.16
CA ARG A 297 -30.83 -120.84 75.72
C ARG A 297 -32.07 -121.33 74.93
N SER A 298 -33.23 -121.60 75.54
CA SER A 298 -34.37 -122.23 74.80
C SER A 298 -35.79 -122.02 75.39
N SER A 299 -36.44 -120.85 75.22
CA SER A 299 -37.77 -120.62 75.83
C SER A 299 -38.70 -119.50 75.29
N LEU A 300 -38.69 -119.09 74.01
CA LEU A 300 -39.58 -118.01 73.51
C LEU A 300 -40.06 -118.18 72.05
N GLU A 301 -41.33 -118.53 71.82
CA GLU A 301 -42.05 -118.33 70.53
C GLU A 301 -43.58 -118.60 70.62
N GLY A 302 -44.42 -117.82 69.91
CA GLY A 302 -45.82 -118.16 69.54
C GLY A 302 -47.00 -117.41 70.22
N VAL A 303 -47.76 -116.57 69.47
CA VAL A 303 -48.97 -115.83 69.97
C VAL A 303 -50.11 -115.60 68.93
N ALA A 304 -49.85 -115.49 67.63
CA ALA A 304 -50.69 -114.67 66.72
C ALA A 304 -51.84 -115.39 65.96
N SER A 305 -52.98 -115.72 66.58
CA SER A 305 -54.08 -116.44 65.85
C SER A 305 -55.54 -116.32 66.37
N LYS A 306 -56.04 -115.16 66.85
CA LYS A 306 -57.40 -115.07 67.49
C LYS A 306 -58.34 -113.89 67.12
N LEU A 307 -58.15 -113.16 66.03
CA LEU A 307 -58.84 -111.86 65.80
C LEU A 307 -59.94 -111.76 64.70
N GLN A 308 -60.44 -112.87 64.14
CA GLN A 308 -61.18 -112.83 62.85
C GLN A 308 -62.71 -113.15 62.90
N CYS A 309 -63.40 -113.04 64.05
CA CYS A 309 -64.73 -113.67 64.23
C CYS A 309 -65.93 -112.74 64.56
N CYS A 310 -65.89 -111.43 64.25
CA CYS A 310 -66.85 -110.46 64.82
C CYS A 310 -67.43 -109.38 63.87
N LEU A 311 -67.64 -109.66 62.57
CA LEU A 311 -68.05 -108.63 61.59
C LEU A 311 -69.42 -108.82 60.90
N GLU A 312 -70.12 -109.95 61.06
CA GLU A 312 -71.21 -110.32 60.14
C GLU A 312 -72.63 -109.82 60.54
N GLU A 313 -72.84 -109.31 61.76
CA GLU A 313 -74.20 -108.95 62.22
C GLU A 313 -74.70 -107.58 61.75
N ARG A 314 -73.80 -106.69 61.31
CA ARG A 314 -74.11 -105.28 61.04
C ARG A 314 -75.11 -105.05 59.90
N ASP A 315 -75.05 -105.86 58.85
CA ASP A 315 -75.58 -105.46 57.53
C ASP A 315 -77.09 -105.68 57.34
N LYS A 316 -77.78 -106.28 58.32
CA LYS A 316 -79.23 -106.54 58.27
C LYS A 316 -80.11 -105.32 58.62
N ALA A 317 -79.52 -104.21 59.06
CA ALA A 317 -80.27 -103.02 59.51
C ALA A 317 -80.68 -102.05 58.38
N ARG A 318 -80.03 -102.10 57.21
CA ARG A 318 -80.13 -101.05 56.17
C ARG A 318 -81.45 -100.98 55.42
N CYS A 319 -82.15 -102.09 55.22
CA CYS A 319 -83.31 -102.20 54.30
C CYS A 319 -84.62 -101.58 54.84
N ARG A 320 -84.56 -100.52 55.66
CA ARG A 320 -85.72 -99.76 56.17
C ARG A 320 -85.59 -98.24 56.02
N GLU A 321 -84.47 -97.76 55.50
CA GLU A 321 -84.20 -96.32 55.32
C GLU A 321 -84.65 -95.81 53.94
N GLU A 322 -84.79 -96.71 52.97
CA GLU A 322 -84.97 -96.39 51.54
C GLU A 322 -86.38 -95.88 51.19
N GLU A 323 -87.42 -96.25 51.95
CA GLU A 323 -88.81 -95.84 51.69
C GLU A 323 -89.05 -94.34 51.99
N ALA A 324 -88.25 -93.73 52.88
CA ALA A 324 -88.38 -92.31 53.23
C ALA A 324 -87.91 -91.36 52.12
N LEU A 325 -87.03 -91.82 51.22
CA LEU A 325 -86.39 -90.98 50.18
C LEU A 325 -87.34 -90.60 49.02
N GLN A 326 -88.48 -91.27 48.88
CA GLN A 326 -89.41 -91.03 47.77
C GLN A 326 -90.31 -89.81 47.96
N ALA A 327 -90.43 -89.28 49.18
CA ALA A 327 -91.18 -88.04 49.43
C ALA A 327 -90.38 -86.77 49.10
N THR A 328 -89.04 -86.83 49.20
CA THR A 328 -88.15 -85.67 49.02
C THR A 328 -87.90 -85.29 47.56
N THR A 329 -88.02 -86.23 46.62
CA THR A 329 -87.75 -86.01 45.18
C THR A 329 -88.84 -85.22 44.45
N ALA A 330 -90.04 -85.08 45.04
CA ALA A 330 -91.14 -84.29 44.46
C ALA A 330 -91.00 -82.78 44.71
N VAL A 331 -90.06 -82.35 45.56
CA VAL A 331 -89.83 -80.93 45.90
C VAL A 331 -88.62 -80.37 45.14
N SER A 332 -87.60 -81.19 44.83
CA SER A 332 -86.41 -80.75 44.09
C SER A 332 -86.72 -80.31 42.66
N SER A 333 -87.57 -81.07 41.94
CA SER A 333 -87.90 -80.80 40.53
C SER A 333 -88.56 -79.44 40.28
N ARG A 334 -89.29 -78.88 41.26
CA ARG A 334 -89.86 -77.52 41.18
C ARG A 334 -88.87 -76.42 41.54
N LEU A 335 -87.77 -76.73 42.21
CA LEU A 335 -86.68 -75.78 42.44
C LEU A 335 -85.78 -75.69 41.20
N GLU A 336 -85.49 -76.84 40.57
CA GLU A 336 -84.68 -76.99 39.36
C GLU A 336 -85.22 -76.14 38.18
N GLU A 337 -86.54 -76.12 37.97
CA GLU A 337 -87.19 -75.33 36.93
C GLU A 337 -87.03 -73.80 37.16
N VAL A 338 -87.12 -73.35 38.41
CA VAL A 338 -86.97 -71.93 38.77
C VAL A 338 -85.50 -71.49 38.73
N THR A 339 -84.55 -72.37 39.08
CA THR A 339 -83.12 -72.08 38.91
C THR A 339 -82.74 -71.95 37.44
N GLY A 340 -83.23 -72.85 36.57
CA GLY A 340 -82.96 -72.80 35.13
C GLY A 340 -83.46 -71.50 34.47
N GLN A 341 -84.65 -71.02 34.84
CA GLN A 341 -85.16 -69.72 34.38
C GLN A 341 -84.28 -68.54 34.86
N ARG A 342 -83.76 -68.60 36.09
CA ARG A 342 -82.85 -67.58 36.62
C ARG A 342 -81.49 -67.60 35.93
N GLU A 343 -80.96 -68.77 35.61
CA GLU A 343 -79.69 -68.96 34.92
C GLU A 343 -79.76 -68.46 33.47
N ALA A 344 -80.85 -68.71 32.75
CA ALA A 344 -81.08 -68.14 31.42
C ALA A 344 -81.13 -66.60 31.44
N ALA A 345 -81.77 -66.00 32.45
CA ALA A 345 -81.80 -64.54 32.63
C ALA A 345 -80.41 -63.95 32.99
N LEU A 346 -79.61 -64.69 33.78
CA LEU A 346 -78.24 -64.30 34.11
C LEU A 346 -77.30 -64.37 32.88
N ALA A 347 -77.45 -65.37 32.02
CA ALA A 347 -76.69 -65.48 30.77
C ALA A 347 -76.99 -64.31 29.82
N ALA A 348 -78.28 -63.98 29.59
CA ALA A 348 -78.65 -62.84 28.76
C ALA A 348 -78.13 -61.49 29.30
N LEU A 349 -78.07 -61.34 30.63
CA LEU A 349 -77.42 -60.18 31.26
C LEU A 349 -75.90 -60.19 31.06
N GLN A 350 -75.23 -61.32 31.18
CA GLN A 350 -73.79 -61.46 30.89
C GLN A 350 -73.45 -61.09 29.44
N ASP A 351 -74.24 -61.53 28.46
CA ASP A 351 -74.07 -61.14 27.05
C ASP A 351 -74.18 -59.62 26.85
N SER A 352 -75.14 -58.97 27.52
CA SER A 352 -75.30 -57.51 27.45
C SER A 352 -74.15 -56.75 28.15
N VAL A 353 -73.62 -57.29 29.25
CA VAL A 353 -72.42 -56.74 29.91
C VAL A 353 -71.19 -56.87 29.01
N ALA A 354 -71.00 -58.04 28.37
CA ALA A 354 -69.90 -58.26 27.43
C ALA A 354 -69.94 -57.29 26.23
N GLN A 355 -71.14 -56.93 25.73
CA GLN A 355 -71.30 -55.89 24.70
C GLN A 355 -70.93 -54.49 25.22
N VAL A 356 -71.25 -54.14 26.48
CA VAL A 356 -70.83 -52.87 27.10
C VAL A 356 -69.31 -52.85 27.34
N GLU A 357 -68.69 -53.97 27.69
CA GLU A 357 -67.23 -54.11 27.81
C GLU A 357 -66.52 -53.96 26.44
N GLN A 358 -67.10 -54.51 25.37
CA GLN A 358 -66.62 -54.29 24.00
C GLN A 358 -66.78 -52.82 23.56
N LEU A 359 -67.89 -52.16 23.86
CA LEU A 359 -68.11 -50.75 23.51
C LEU A 359 -67.23 -49.79 24.34
N THR A 360 -66.99 -50.08 25.62
CA THR A 360 -66.09 -49.28 26.47
C THR A 360 -64.62 -49.47 26.09
N THR A 361 -64.19 -50.68 25.71
CA THR A 361 -62.84 -50.92 25.17
C THR A 361 -62.67 -50.35 23.75
N ALA A 362 -63.72 -50.29 22.93
CA ALA A 362 -63.69 -49.57 21.66
C ALA A 362 -63.57 -48.04 21.87
N ASN A 363 -64.35 -47.47 22.79
CA ASN A 363 -64.25 -46.05 23.14
C ASN A 363 -62.89 -45.69 23.76
N SER A 364 -62.28 -46.56 24.57
CA SER A 364 -60.93 -46.29 25.11
C SER A 364 -59.85 -46.31 24.02
N ARG A 365 -59.96 -47.21 23.03
CA ARG A 365 -59.09 -47.22 21.84
C ARG A 365 -59.22 -45.94 21.02
N LEU A 366 -60.45 -45.56 20.64
CA LEU A 366 -60.71 -44.30 19.93
C LEU A 366 -60.25 -43.08 20.73
N GLY A 367 -60.39 -43.10 22.07
CA GLY A 367 -59.83 -42.08 22.95
C GLY A 367 -58.30 -42.02 22.92
N THR A 368 -57.61 -43.17 22.92
CA THR A 368 -56.15 -43.21 22.78
C THR A 368 -55.69 -42.75 21.40
N GLU A 369 -56.37 -43.15 20.32
CA GLU A 369 -56.10 -42.75 18.93
C GLU A 369 -56.30 -41.24 18.73
N LEU A 370 -57.43 -40.68 19.20
CA LEU A 370 -57.71 -39.25 19.12
C LEU A 370 -56.73 -38.44 19.98
N SER A 371 -56.32 -38.96 21.14
CA SER A 371 -55.24 -38.33 21.93
C SER A 371 -53.87 -38.42 21.25
N ALA A 372 -53.65 -39.40 20.35
CA ALA A 372 -52.41 -39.54 19.59
C ALA A 372 -52.37 -38.57 18.42
N THR A 373 -53.44 -38.48 17.62
CA THR A 373 -53.52 -37.52 16.52
C THR A 373 -53.49 -36.06 17.00
N VAL A 374 -54.07 -35.76 18.18
CA VAL A 374 -53.90 -34.43 18.82
C VAL A 374 -52.45 -34.16 19.22
N ARG A 375 -51.69 -35.18 19.65
CA ARG A 375 -50.25 -35.04 19.95
C ARG A 375 -49.40 -34.90 18.69
N GLU A 376 -49.74 -35.61 17.62
CA GLU A 376 -49.09 -35.50 16.30
C GLU A 376 -49.35 -34.11 15.68
N LEU A 377 -50.59 -33.60 15.75
CA LEU A 377 -50.91 -32.24 15.33
C LEU A 377 -50.11 -31.20 16.12
N ALA A 378 -50.02 -31.33 17.45
CA ALA A 378 -49.22 -30.41 18.27
C ALA A 378 -47.72 -30.42 17.93
N VAL A 379 -47.16 -31.56 17.50
CA VAL A 379 -45.78 -31.63 16.98
C VAL A 379 -45.68 -30.90 15.64
N VAL A 380 -46.60 -31.13 14.70
CA VAL A 380 -46.61 -30.46 13.39
C VAL A 380 -46.85 -28.95 13.51
N GLU A 381 -47.58 -28.48 14.53
CA GLU A 381 -47.70 -27.04 14.82
C GLU A 381 -46.38 -26.44 15.33
N VAL A 382 -45.64 -27.16 16.17
CA VAL A 382 -44.29 -26.73 16.62
C VAL A 382 -43.29 -26.75 15.45
N GLU A 383 -43.31 -27.77 14.58
CA GLU A 383 -42.50 -27.82 13.36
C GLU A 383 -42.82 -26.66 12.41
N ARG A 384 -44.12 -26.35 12.22
CA ARG A 384 -44.59 -25.18 11.44
C ARG A 384 -44.02 -23.88 12.00
N ASP A 385 -44.05 -23.69 13.32
CA ASP A 385 -43.65 -22.43 13.94
C ASP A 385 -42.12 -22.29 13.97
N GLN A 386 -41.38 -23.38 14.19
CA GLN A 386 -39.91 -23.43 13.98
C GLN A 386 -39.55 -23.06 12.54
N LEU A 387 -40.21 -23.65 11.54
CA LEU A 387 -39.99 -23.30 10.13
C LEU A 387 -40.37 -21.85 9.82
N GLN A 388 -41.31 -21.22 10.54
CA GLN A 388 -41.60 -19.79 10.40
C GLN A 388 -40.47 -18.91 10.99
N GLU A 389 -39.93 -19.28 12.15
CA GLU A 389 -38.78 -18.60 12.75
C GLU A 389 -37.51 -18.74 11.89
N GLU A 390 -37.24 -19.91 11.33
CA GLU A 390 -36.17 -20.13 10.35
C GLU A 390 -36.36 -19.30 9.08
N ASN A 391 -37.56 -19.30 8.47
CA ASN A 391 -37.82 -18.47 7.30
C ASN A 391 -37.70 -16.96 7.62
N ALA A 392 -38.04 -16.53 8.84
CA ALA A 392 -37.82 -15.16 9.29
C ALA A 392 -36.33 -14.84 9.50
N SER A 393 -35.51 -15.77 9.98
CA SER A 393 -34.07 -15.57 10.15
C SER A 393 -33.35 -15.52 8.79
N TYR A 394 -33.67 -16.42 7.85
CA TYR A 394 -33.19 -16.34 6.45
C TYR A 394 -33.64 -15.05 5.75
N ALA A 395 -34.87 -14.57 6.00
CA ALA A 395 -35.32 -13.28 5.47
C ALA A 395 -34.46 -12.11 6.00
N GLN A 396 -34.12 -12.11 7.29
CA GLN A 396 -33.21 -11.11 7.88
C GLN A 396 -31.77 -11.24 7.35
N GLU A 397 -31.23 -12.46 7.22
CA GLU A 397 -29.89 -12.69 6.70
C GLU A 397 -29.77 -12.22 5.24
N THR A 398 -30.73 -12.56 4.38
CA THR A 398 -30.72 -12.05 3.00
C THR A 398 -30.92 -10.53 2.94
N ALA A 399 -31.56 -9.90 3.94
CA ALA A 399 -31.63 -8.44 4.02
C ALA A 399 -30.26 -7.83 4.38
N ARG A 400 -29.55 -8.39 5.36
CA ARG A 400 -28.17 -7.99 5.72
C ARG A 400 -27.22 -8.15 4.52
N LEU A 401 -27.25 -9.30 3.85
CA LEU A 401 -26.42 -9.57 2.65
C LEU A 401 -26.72 -8.62 1.47
N ARG A 402 -27.95 -8.08 1.36
CA ARG A 402 -28.26 -7.01 0.40
C ARG A 402 -27.63 -5.69 0.82
N GLN A 403 -27.75 -5.30 2.09
CA GLN A 403 -27.15 -4.07 2.64
C GLN A 403 -25.61 -4.08 2.55
N GLU A 404 -24.96 -5.21 2.88
CA GLU A 404 -23.51 -5.39 2.72
C GLU A 404 -23.09 -5.27 1.25
N LYS A 405 -23.84 -5.91 0.33
CA LYS A 405 -23.60 -5.79 -1.12
C LYS A 405 -23.76 -4.35 -1.62
N GLU A 406 -24.74 -3.61 -1.11
CA GLU A 406 -24.96 -2.20 -1.45
C GLU A 406 -23.86 -1.30 -0.86
N ALA A 407 -23.38 -1.58 0.34
CA ALA A 407 -22.23 -0.89 0.93
C ALA A 407 -20.93 -1.14 0.13
N LEU A 408 -20.62 -2.39 -0.21
CA LEU A 408 -19.47 -2.77 -1.05
C LEU A 408 -19.57 -2.19 -2.47
N GLN A 409 -20.78 -2.06 -3.02
CA GLN A 409 -21.01 -1.39 -4.30
C GLN A 409 -20.68 0.12 -4.19
N GLN A 410 -21.15 0.80 -3.13
CA GLN A 410 -20.83 2.21 -2.87
C GLN A 410 -19.33 2.42 -2.63
N GLU A 411 -18.68 1.58 -1.84
CA GLU A 411 -17.24 1.63 -1.57
C GLU A 411 -16.42 1.48 -2.86
N ARG A 412 -16.75 0.47 -3.69
CA ARG A 412 -16.12 0.30 -5.02
C ARG A 412 -16.31 1.53 -5.91
N ASP A 413 -17.48 2.16 -5.88
CA ASP A 413 -17.77 3.32 -6.73
C ASP A 413 -17.14 4.62 -6.19
N ARG A 414 -16.91 4.75 -4.87
CA ARG A 414 -16.00 5.77 -4.29
C ARG A 414 -14.55 5.53 -4.72
N LEU A 415 -14.03 4.31 -4.56
CA LEU A 415 -12.67 3.95 -4.98
C LEU A 415 -12.44 4.18 -6.48
N ARG A 416 -13.48 4.02 -7.32
CA ARG A 416 -13.42 4.39 -8.74
C ARG A 416 -13.32 5.90 -8.97
N GLN A 417 -14.04 6.70 -8.19
CA GLN A 417 -13.93 8.16 -8.23
C GLN A 417 -12.55 8.62 -7.74
N GLU A 418 -12.07 8.10 -6.61
CA GLU A 418 -10.73 8.40 -6.07
C GLU A 418 -9.61 8.01 -7.04
N LEU A 419 -9.72 6.85 -7.70
CA LEU A 419 -8.79 6.45 -8.77
C LEU A 419 -8.85 7.40 -9.97
N TRP A 420 -10.03 7.90 -10.34
CA TRP A 420 -10.22 8.82 -11.45
C TRP A 420 -9.64 10.22 -11.14
N GLU A 421 -9.96 10.78 -9.98
CA GLU A 421 -9.39 12.04 -9.46
C GLU A 421 -7.86 11.95 -9.34
N MET A 422 -7.34 10.79 -8.89
CA MET A 422 -5.90 10.52 -8.86
C MET A 422 -5.28 10.47 -10.27
N THR A 423 -5.95 9.88 -11.27
CA THR A 423 -5.47 9.93 -12.66
C THR A 423 -5.49 11.34 -13.25
N GLU A 424 -6.53 12.15 -13.00
CA GLU A 424 -6.53 13.56 -13.43
C GLU A 424 -5.39 14.36 -12.77
N CYS A 425 -5.15 14.15 -11.47
CA CYS A 425 -4.04 14.78 -10.76
C CYS A 425 -2.68 14.36 -11.35
N HIS A 426 -2.51 13.09 -11.72
CA HIS A 426 -1.30 12.61 -12.39
C HIS A 426 -1.16 13.22 -13.80
N GLU A 427 -2.22 13.28 -14.60
CA GLU A 427 -2.18 13.91 -15.93
C GLU A 427 -1.87 15.41 -15.85
N PHE A 428 -2.38 16.13 -14.85
CA PHE A 428 -2.04 17.53 -14.59
C PHE A 428 -0.56 17.70 -14.24
N ILE A 429 -0.03 16.88 -13.31
CA ILE A 429 1.39 16.89 -12.93
C ILE A 429 2.27 16.56 -14.14
N ASP A 430 1.85 15.64 -15.00
CA ASP A 430 2.58 15.29 -16.22
C ASP A 430 2.57 16.44 -17.26
N GLN A 431 1.46 17.17 -17.37
CA GLN A 431 1.36 18.38 -18.20
C GLN A 431 2.25 19.52 -17.67
N GLU A 432 2.22 19.79 -16.36
CA GLU A 432 3.08 20.77 -15.71
C GLU A 432 4.57 20.42 -15.93
N ASN A 433 4.96 19.16 -15.70
CA ASN A 433 6.32 18.67 -15.97
C ASN A 433 6.74 18.85 -17.43
N ARG A 434 5.84 18.64 -18.40
CA ARG A 434 6.13 18.87 -19.84
C ARG A 434 6.36 20.36 -20.11
N VAL A 435 5.54 21.24 -19.53
CA VAL A 435 5.68 22.71 -19.66
C VAL A 435 6.98 23.19 -19.02
N SER A 436 7.30 22.77 -17.79
CA SER A 436 8.56 23.14 -17.12
C SER A 436 9.79 22.68 -17.92
N ARG A 437 9.76 21.46 -18.49
CA ARG A 437 10.85 20.98 -19.36
C ARG A 437 10.98 21.80 -20.65
N ALA A 438 9.86 22.22 -21.26
CA ALA A 438 9.89 23.10 -22.44
C ALA A 438 10.48 24.48 -22.11
N GLN A 439 10.10 25.09 -20.98
CA GLN A 439 10.65 26.36 -20.50
C GLN A 439 12.16 26.26 -20.16
N LEU A 440 12.60 25.14 -19.59
CA LEU A 440 14.02 24.87 -19.36
C LEU A 440 14.81 24.75 -20.67
N LEU A 441 14.26 24.07 -21.69
CA LEU A 441 14.90 23.98 -23.01
C LEU A 441 14.93 25.35 -23.73
N GLU A 442 13.88 26.16 -23.60
CA GLU A 442 13.84 27.50 -24.18
C GLU A 442 14.85 28.45 -23.51
N THR A 443 14.96 28.41 -22.18
CA THR A 443 15.95 29.20 -21.44
C THR A 443 17.38 28.71 -21.69
N GLU A 444 17.61 27.40 -21.78
CA GLU A 444 18.91 26.83 -22.18
C GLU A 444 19.29 27.26 -23.62
N HIS A 445 18.34 27.28 -24.56
CA HIS A 445 18.59 27.78 -25.92
C HIS A 445 18.92 29.28 -25.94
N LYS A 446 18.19 30.10 -25.18
CA LYS A 446 18.48 31.54 -25.01
C LYS A 446 19.88 31.75 -24.43
N LEU A 447 20.27 30.99 -23.41
CA LEU A 447 21.61 31.03 -22.82
C LEU A 447 22.71 30.58 -23.79
N LYS A 448 22.47 29.54 -24.60
CA LYS A 448 23.40 29.11 -25.66
C LYS A 448 23.58 30.21 -26.73
N SER A 449 22.52 30.94 -27.06
CA SER A 449 22.54 32.05 -28.02
C SER A 449 23.28 33.29 -27.50
N THR A 450 23.00 33.71 -26.26
CA THR A 450 23.73 34.82 -25.63
C THR A 450 25.22 34.47 -25.42
N LEU A 451 25.53 33.23 -25.04
CA LEU A 451 26.91 32.76 -24.92
C LEU A 451 27.64 32.70 -26.27
N ALA A 452 26.96 32.37 -27.37
CA ALA A 452 27.53 32.44 -28.72
C ALA A 452 27.86 33.88 -29.13
N THR A 453 26.91 34.83 -28.96
CA THR A 453 27.15 36.25 -29.28
C THR A 453 28.20 36.91 -28.36
N LEU A 454 28.35 36.44 -27.11
CA LEU A 454 29.46 36.87 -26.24
C LEU A 454 30.82 36.35 -26.72
N ARG A 455 30.91 35.11 -27.22
CA ARG A 455 32.14 34.59 -27.85
C ARG A 455 32.51 35.38 -29.10
N GLU A 456 31.53 35.65 -29.97
CA GLU A 456 31.74 36.47 -31.17
C GLU A 456 32.28 37.87 -30.83
N ARG A 457 31.72 38.51 -29.80
CA ARG A 457 32.21 39.79 -29.28
C ARG A 457 33.61 39.71 -28.66
N SER A 458 34.00 38.57 -28.09
CA SER A 458 35.38 38.35 -27.63
C SER A 458 36.35 38.33 -28.81
N MET A 459 36.05 37.54 -29.84
CA MET A 459 36.86 37.50 -31.07
C MET A 459 36.98 38.89 -31.71
N GLN A 460 35.87 39.62 -31.86
CA GLN A 460 35.86 40.99 -32.36
C GLN A 460 36.70 41.95 -31.50
N HIS A 461 36.73 41.74 -30.17
CA HIS A 461 37.56 42.55 -29.27
C HIS A 461 39.05 42.20 -29.39
N GLU A 462 39.39 40.93 -29.55
CA GLU A 462 40.75 40.43 -29.79
C GLU A 462 41.28 40.97 -31.14
N GLU A 463 40.50 40.87 -32.22
CA GLU A 463 40.81 41.47 -33.53
C GLU A 463 41.04 42.99 -33.45
N LEU A 464 40.23 43.71 -32.66
CA LEU A 464 40.39 45.15 -32.43
C LEU A 464 41.62 45.48 -31.57
N GLN A 465 42.01 44.62 -30.61
CA GLN A 465 43.24 44.77 -29.85
C GLN A 465 44.48 44.59 -30.75
N ASP A 466 44.49 43.58 -31.61
CA ASP A 466 45.58 43.33 -32.57
C ASP A 466 45.69 44.47 -33.60
N ALA A 467 44.57 44.93 -34.17
CA ALA A 467 44.55 46.07 -35.08
C ALA A 467 45.07 47.36 -34.40
N HIS A 468 44.67 47.59 -33.14
CA HIS A 468 45.17 48.73 -32.35
C HIS A 468 46.66 48.60 -32.00
N HIS A 469 47.18 47.38 -31.82
CA HIS A 469 48.61 47.12 -31.64
C HIS A 469 49.39 47.40 -32.92
N GLY A 470 48.88 46.96 -34.09
CA GLY A 470 49.44 47.27 -35.40
C GLY A 470 49.53 48.77 -35.65
N LEU A 471 48.43 49.51 -35.45
CA LEU A 471 48.40 50.98 -35.59
C LEU A 471 49.37 51.69 -34.64
N LYS A 472 49.58 51.19 -33.41
CA LYS A 472 50.60 51.71 -32.49
C LYS A 472 52.02 51.49 -33.00
N MET A 473 52.29 50.35 -33.63
CA MET A 473 53.59 50.06 -34.24
C MET A 473 53.83 50.97 -35.46
N GLU A 474 52.84 51.16 -36.33
CA GLU A 474 52.89 52.10 -37.44
C GLU A 474 53.08 53.55 -36.97
N GLU A 475 52.33 54.01 -35.96
CA GLU A 475 52.50 55.33 -35.36
C GLU A 475 53.92 55.50 -34.76
N SER A 476 54.50 54.44 -34.19
CA SER A 476 55.88 54.46 -33.70
C SER A 476 56.93 54.53 -34.82
N ALA A 477 56.67 53.90 -35.98
CA ALA A 477 57.52 53.94 -37.17
C ALA A 477 57.45 55.32 -37.84
N LEU A 478 56.24 55.85 -38.07
CA LEU A 478 56.03 57.20 -38.60
C LEU A 478 56.65 58.28 -37.69
N ARG A 479 56.64 58.09 -36.37
CA ARG A 479 57.39 58.97 -35.43
C ARG A 479 58.91 58.86 -35.56
N GLN A 480 59.45 57.73 -36.01
CA GLN A 480 60.88 57.56 -36.30
C GLN A 480 61.24 58.18 -37.66
N GLU A 481 60.44 57.93 -38.70
CA GLU A 481 60.58 58.55 -40.02
C GLU A 481 60.50 60.08 -39.95
N LEU A 482 59.52 60.63 -39.21
CA LEU A 482 59.40 62.07 -39.00
C LEU A 482 60.66 62.66 -38.33
N LYS A 483 61.26 61.97 -37.36
CA LYS A 483 62.52 62.39 -36.73
C LYS A 483 63.69 62.31 -37.72
N ALA A 484 63.75 61.28 -38.56
CA ALA A 484 64.77 61.17 -39.61
C ALA A 484 64.65 62.30 -40.64
N CYS A 485 63.43 62.59 -41.11
CA CYS A 485 63.14 63.71 -42.01
C CYS A 485 63.43 65.08 -41.35
N GLN A 486 63.16 65.25 -40.05
CA GLN A 486 63.55 66.45 -39.30
C GLN A 486 65.08 66.61 -39.23
N ALA A 487 65.82 65.53 -38.96
CA ALA A 487 67.29 65.55 -38.95
C ALA A 487 67.88 65.85 -40.34
N GLN A 488 67.32 65.26 -41.41
CA GLN A 488 67.69 65.58 -42.79
C GLN A 488 67.39 67.05 -43.14
N LEU A 489 66.26 67.59 -42.70
CA LEU A 489 65.89 68.98 -42.95
C LEU A 489 66.79 69.96 -42.16
N GLN A 490 67.23 69.60 -40.95
CA GLN A 490 68.23 70.35 -40.18
C GLN A 490 69.61 70.33 -40.86
N ASP A 491 70.06 69.17 -41.37
CA ASP A 491 71.28 69.04 -42.17
C ASP A 491 71.22 69.89 -43.47
N LEU A 492 70.09 69.90 -44.17
CA LEU A 492 69.85 70.77 -45.33
C LEU A 492 69.79 72.26 -44.95
N GLN A 493 69.27 72.62 -43.77
CA GLN A 493 69.31 73.99 -43.25
C GLN A 493 70.74 74.43 -42.94
N LEU A 494 71.56 73.59 -42.30
CA LEU A 494 72.98 73.87 -42.06
C LEU A 494 73.73 74.08 -43.37
N LYS A 495 73.55 73.20 -44.35
CA LYS A 495 74.14 73.34 -45.70
C LYS A 495 73.68 74.60 -46.43
N ARG A 496 72.39 74.97 -46.32
CA ARG A 496 71.88 76.24 -46.85
C ARG A 496 72.57 77.43 -46.18
N ASP A 497 72.76 77.39 -44.86
CA ASP A 497 73.34 78.49 -44.10
C ASP A 497 74.86 78.59 -44.28
N GLU A 498 75.53 77.50 -44.64
CA GLU A 498 76.89 77.49 -45.20
C GLU A 498 76.95 78.15 -46.59
N VAL A 499 76.03 77.81 -47.50
CA VAL A 499 75.92 78.47 -48.81
C VAL A 499 75.58 79.96 -48.69
N LEU A 500 74.79 80.37 -47.69
CA LEU A 500 74.51 81.78 -47.39
C LEU A 500 75.72 82.52 -46.81
N LYS A 501 76.59 81.86 -46.02
CA LYS A 501 77.87 82.44 -45.60
C LYS A 501 78.79 82.62 -46.82
N ALA A 502 78.91 81.60 -47.66
CA ALA A 502 79.72 81.66 -48.88
C ALA A 502 79.23 82.74 -49.86
N SER A 503 77.91 82.92 -50.02
CA SER A 503 77.37 83.99 -50.88
C SER A 503 77.56 85.39 -50.28
N LEU A 504 77.52 85.54 -48.95
CA LEU A 504 77.89 86.78 -48.27
C LEU A 504 79.40 87.09 -48.37
N GLU A 505 80.26 86.08 -48.39
CA GLU A 505 81.70 86.23 -48.62
C GLU A 505 82.00 86.61 -50.08
N ILE A 506 81.32 85.99 -51.05
CA ILE A 506 81.35 86.41 -52.46
C ILE A 506 80.86 87.85 -52.60
N ALA A 507 79.75 88.23 -51.94
CA ALA A 507 79.22 89.59 -51.96
C ALA A 507 80.23 90.61 -51.42
N ARG A 508 80.86 90.32 -50.26
CA ARG A 508 81.96 91.13 -49.71
C ARG A 508 83.14 91.24 -50.67
N GLY A 509 83.50 90.16 -51.36
CA GLY A 509 84.52 90.17 -52.41
C GLY A 509 84.13 91.09 -53.58
N THR A 510 82.87 91.05 -54.03
CA THR A 510 82.39 91.97 -55.08
C THR A 510 82.32 93.43 -54.62
N ASP A 511 81.97 93.71 -53.36
CA ASP A 511 82.02 95.07 -52.80
C ASP A 511 83.45 95.60 -52.68
N GLN A 512 84.42 94.75 -52.33
CA GLN A 512 85.84 95.11 -52.33
C GLN A 512 86.34 95.42 -53.76
N LEU A 513 85.98 94.60 -54.74
CA LEU A 513 86.30 94.84 -56.16
C LEU A 513 85.62 96.13 -56.69
N LEU A 514 84.37 96.40 -56.32
CA LEU A 514 83.67 97.64 -56.65
C LEU A 514 84.27 98.85 -55.92
N GLY A 515 84.78 98.68 -54.70
CA GLY A 515 85.54 99.70 -53.97
C GLY A 515 86.83 100.08 -54.70
N LEU A 516 87.62 99.09 -55.13
CA LEU A 516 88.82 99.29 -55.95
C LEU A 516 88.50 99.94 -57.30
N ALA A 517 87.42 99.52 -57.96
CA ALA A 517 86.96 100.11 -59.22
C ALA A 517 86.45 101.57 -59.09
N ARG A 518 85.96 101.96 -57.91
CA ARG A 518 85.65 103.38 -57.59
C ARG A 518 86.91 104.18 -57.28
N ALA A 519 87.85 103.62 -56.53
CA ALA A 519 89.13 104.28 -56.23
C ALA A 519 89.94 104.60 -57.51
N LEU A 520 89.94 103.69 -58.48
CA LEU A 520 90.57 103.88 -59.80
C LEU A 520 89.84 104.87 -60.74
N ARG A 521 88.73 105.49 -60.31
CA ARG A 521 87.96 106.46 -61.11
C ARG A 521 87.98 107.90 -60.59
N ALA A 522 88.73 108.20 -59.51
CA ALA A 522 88.51 109.43 -58.74
C ALA A 522 89.77 110.17 -58.22
N ALA A 523 90.85 110.26 -59.00
CA ALA A 523 91.85 111.34 -58.89
C ALA A 523 92.73 111.44 -60.17
N PRO A 524 93.13 112.65 -60.63
CA PRO A 524 93.96 112.82 -61.83
C PRO A 524 95.44 113.20 -61.55
N GLN A 525 96.20 113.21 -62.64
CA GLN A 525 97.56 113.76 -62.84
C GLN A 525 97.58 115.32 -62.63
N GLU A 526 98.68 116.05 -62.34
CA GLU A 526 100.13 115.81 -62.51
C GLU A 526 101.03 116.39 -61.39
N GLU A 527 102.25 115.82 -61.30
CA GLU A 527 103.56 116.36 -60.81
C GLU A 527 103.80 117.02 -59.42
N ALA A 528 105.07 116.81 -58.97
CA ALA A 528 105.87 117.55 -57.99
C ALA A 528 105.53 117.48 -56.47
N ASP A 529 106.48 117.40 -55.53
CA ASP A 529 107.90 116.95 -55.53
C ASP A 529 108.38 116.80 -54.04
N ARG A 530 109.45 116.02 -53.77
CA ARG A 530 110.27 115.97 -52.50
C ARG A 530 109.59 115.46 -51.19
N THR A 531 110.26 114.95 -50.13
CA THR A 531 111.61 114.35 -49.90
C THR A 531 111.68 113.58 -48.55
N LEU A 532 112.47 112.49 -48.50
CA LEU A 532 113.32 112.00 -47.37
C LEU A 532 112.74 111.62 -45.97
N SER A 533 112.75 110.30 -45.70
CA SER A 533 113.26 109.58 -44.50
C SER A 533 113.27 110.16 -43.05
N TRP A 534 112.73 109.41 -42.08
CA TRP A 534 113.50 108.74 -40.98
C TRP A 534 112.64 107.63 -40.30
N SER A 535 113.17 106.94 -39.27
CA SER A 535 112.59 105.72 -38.66
C SER A 535 112.33 105.79 -37.13
N ARG A 536 111.41 104.92 -36.65
CA ARG A 536 111.45 104.15 -35.36
C ARG A 536 111.53 104.91 -34.01
N ALA A 537 110.52 104.73 -33.13
CA ALA A 537 110.67 104.18 -31.74
C ALA A 537 109.41 104.23 -30.83
N CYS A 538 109.15 103.10 -30.15
CA CYS A 538 108.67 102.84 -28.76
C CYS A 538 107.64 103.71 -27.98
N THR A 539 106.88 102.99 -27.12
CA THR A 539 106.06 103.43 -25.96
C THR A 539 106.90 104.01 -24.81
N PRO A 540 106.38 104.96 -24.00
CA PRO A 540 105.62 104.68 -22.75
C PRO A 540 104.54 105.78 -22.42
N ALA A 541 103.86 105.92 -21.27
CA ALA A 541 103.17 105.08 -20.27
C ALA A 541 102.63 106.02 -19.14
N ARG A 542 101.57 105.61 -18.40
CA ARG A 542 101.08 106.09 -17.07
C ARG A 542 100.24 107.40 -16.88
N GLN A 543 99.01 107.17 -16.36
CA GLN A 543 98.37 107.78 -15.15
C GLN A 543 97.70 109.19 -15.16
N THR A 544 96.34 109.18 -15.16
CA THR A 544 95.35 109.82 -14.22
C THR A 544 95.66 111.16 -13.52
N PRO A 545 94.70 112.13 -13.38
CA PRO A 545 93.52 111.93 -12.50
C PRO A 545 92.20 112.75 -12.71
N HIS A 546 91.14 112.28 -12.02
CA HIS A 546 90.00 112.97 -11.35
C HIS A 546 89.01 113.97 -12.03
N ARG A 547 87.71 113.58 -11.88
CA ARG A 547 86.49 114.38 -11.57
C ARG A 547 86.03 115.48 -12.55
N LEU A 548 84.74 115.77 -12.72
CA LEU A 548 83.50 115.21 -12.13
C LEU A 548 82.79 114.28 -13.17
N HIS A 549 81.55 113.77 -13.06
CA HIS A 549 80.45 113.93 -12.09
C HIS A 549 79.68 112.61 -11.86
N THR A 550 78.34 112.62 -11.87
CA THR A 550 77.43 111.55 -11.41
C THR A 550 76.08 111.64 -12.17
N SER A 551 75.22 110.63 -12.30
CA SER A 551 75.36 109.16 -12.13
C SER A 551 74.04 108.45 -12.49
N PHE A 552 74.13 107.17 -12.87
CA PHE A 552 73.06 106.14 -12.75
C PHE A 552 71.83 106.27 -13.68
N VAL A 553 71.12 105.15 -13.86
CA VAL A 553 70.02 104.95 -14.82
C VAL A 553 68.67 105.07 -14.10
N GLY A 554 67.69 105.75 -14.71
CA GLY A 554 66.32 105.69 -14.20
C GLY A 554 65.26 106.46 -15.02
N SER A 555 64.25 105.70 -15.50
CA SER A 555 62.83 106.09 -15.64
C SER A 555 62.50 107.25 -16.63
N VAL A 556 61.27 107.47 -17.12
CA VAL A 556 59.98 107.67 -16.40
C VAL A 556 58.75 107.08 -17.12
N LEU A 557 58.03 106.24 -16.37
CA LEU A 557 56.57 105.99 -16.29
C LEU A 557 55.59 106.43 -17.40
N LYS A 558 54.71 105.47 -17.74
CA LYS A 558 53.24 105.58 -17.54
C LYS A 558 52.65 104.16 -17.36
N ALA A 559 52.44 103.68 -16.13
CA ALA A 559 51.18 103.74 -15.35
C ALA A 559 50.05 102.83 -15.93
N MET A 560 49.36 101.94 -15.18
CA MET A 560 49.23 101.75 -13.72
C MET A 560 49.10 100.26 -13.29
N ALA A 561 49.29 100.02 -11.98
CA ALA A 561 48.81 98.89 -11.15
C ALA A 561 49.25 97.45 -11.48
N GLY A 562 49.54 96.57 -10.51
CA GLY A 562 49.62 96.76 -9.05
C GLY A 562 49.51 95.41 -8.33
N LYS A 563 50.54 95.00 -7.57
CA LYS A 563 50.65 93.65 -6.97
C LYS A 563 51.69 93.60 -5.84
N ASP A 564 51.74 92.44 -5.16
CA ASP A 564 52.84 91.81 -4.39
C ASP A 564 52.59 91.71 -2.86
N PRO A 565 53.33 90.87 -2.06
CA PRO A 565 53.09 89.42 -2.03
C PRO A 565 53.17 88.77 -0.61
N ASN A 566 53.23 87.43 -0.57
CA ASN A 566 53.40 86.50 0.57
C ASN A 566 54.38 86.91 1.70
N GLY A 567 54.17 86.37 2.91
CA GLY A 567 55.23 86.12 3.91
C GLY A 567 54.74 85.74 5.31
N ASP A 568 55.11 84.55 5.80
CA ASP A 568 54.74 84.02 7.12
C ASP A 568 55.36 84.79 8.32
N GLY A 569 54.71 84.76 9.50
CA GLY A 569 55.29 85.33 10.73
C GLY A 569 54.52 85.01 12.03
N ILE A 570 55.17 84.29 12.95
CA ILE A 570 54.67 83.97 14.31
C ILE A 570 55.01 85.12 15.27
N GLY A 571 54.09 85.56 16.14
CA GLY A 571 54.37 86.67 17.07
C GLY A 571 53.37 86.87 18.23
N VAL A 572 53.60 86.16 19.34
CA VAL A 572 52.91 86.29 20.65
C VAL A 572 52.78 87.75 21.13
N GLY A 573 51.59 88.14 21.62
CA GLY A 573 51.36 89.44 22.25
C GLY A 573 51.64 89.47 23.77
N SER A 574 51.77 90.67 24.34
CA SER A 574 51.75 90.89 25.80
C SER A 574 51.41 92.35 26.14
N ALA A 575 50.89 92.59 27.33
CA ALA A 575 50.58 93.92 27.86
C ALA A 575 51.82 94.63 28.42
N PHE A 576 51.81 95.96 28.46
CA PHE A 576 51.46 96.71 29.70
C PHE A 576 51.36 98.22 29.42
N ALA A 577 50.47 98.88 30.15
CA ALA A 577 50.17 100.30 29.94
C ALA A 577 51.18 101.23 30.62
N LYS A 578 51.34 102.45 30.07
CA LYS A 578 51.83 103.60 30.82
C LYS A 578 50.97 104.83 30.48
N VAL A 579 50.21 105.30 31.47
CA VAL A 579 49.30 106.45 31.35
C VAL A 579 49.78 107.54 32.31
N GLU A 580 49.97 108.75 31.80
CA GLU A 580 49.88 110.00 32.57
C GLU A 580 49.32 111.13 31.67
N PRO A 581 48.72 112.20 32.23
CA PRO A 581 47.61 112.87 31.54
C PRO A 581 47.75 114.39 31.33
N ALA A 582 47.11 114.89 30.26
CA ALA A 582 46.61 116.27 30.17
C ALA A 582 45.43 116.35 29.17
N ALA A 583 44.48 117.25 29.42
CA ALA A 583 43.24 117.43 28.64
C ALA A 583 43.22 118.82 27.95
N PRO A 584 42.11 119.29 27.32
CA PRO A 584 41.08 118.61 26.51
C PRO A 584 40.87 119.27 25.12
N GLN A 585 40.29 118.53 24.15
CA GLN A 585 39.57 118.93 22.89
C GLN A 585 39.75 117.78 21.86
N LYS A 586 38.84 117.45 20.93
CA LYS A 586 37.50 117.95 20.50
C LYS A 586 36.75 116.78 19.79
N PRO A 587 35.48 116.90 19.35
CA PRO A 587 34.73 115.72 18.87
C PRO A 587 35.19 115.24 17.49
N ALA A 588 35.90 114.11 17.48
CA ALA A 588 36.21 113.30 16.29
C ALA A 588 36.38 111.82 16.69
N GLU A 589 37.06 111.56 17.80
CA GLU A 589 37.31 110.21 18.34
C GLU A 589 36.03 109.45 18.71
N ALA A 590 34.94 110.15 19.04
CA ALA A 590 33.64 109.54 19.31
C ALA A 590 33.01 108.91 18.05
N GLU A 591 33.22 109.50 16.86
CA GLU A 591 32.74 108.92 15.60
C GLU A 591 33.64 107.75 15.17
N ALA A 592 34.95 107.85 15.37
CA ALA A 592 35.87 106.73 15.15
C ALA A 592 35.55 105.53 16.06
N SER A 593 35.35 105.75 17.36
CA SER A 593 34.99 104.69 18.32
C SER A 593 33.57 104.14 18.09
N LEU A 594 32.64 104.95 17.56
CA LEU A 594 31.34 104.45 17.11
C LEU A 594 31.44 103.62 15.82
N LEU A 595 32.29 104.01 14.86
CA LEU A 595 32.54 103.23 13.64
C LEU A 595 33.25 101.91 13.95
N GLU A 596 34.22 101.93 14.87
CA GLU A 596 34.90 100.74 15.39
C GLU A 596 33.89 99.80 16.07
N ARG A 597 33.07 100.29 17.01
CA ARG A 597 31.99 99.50 17.65
C ARG A 597 30.90 99.04 16.70
N VAL A 598 30.60 99.79 15.64
CA VAL A 598 29.66 99.38 14.58
C VAL A 598 30.30 98.32 13.69
N GLN A 599 31.63 98.31 13.53
CA GLN A 599 32.34 97.25 12.84
C GLN A 599 32.45 96.00 13.74
N GLU A 600 32.81 96.12 15.01
CA GLU A 600 32.70 95.03 16.01
C GLU A 600 31.29 94.43 16.06
N LEU A 601 30.23 95.26 16.01
CA LEU A 601 28.84 94.79 15.91
C LEU A 601 28.54 94.10 14.58
N ARG A 602 29.10 94.55 13.46
CA ARG A 602 28.94 93.88 12.16
C ARG A 602 29.65 92.54 12.13
N ASP A 603 30.86 92.49 12.67
CA ASP A 603 31.70 91.30 12.69
C ASP A 603 31.10 90.26 13.65
N THR A 604 30.65 90.67 14.84
CA THR A 604 29.89 89.78 15.75
C THR A 604 28.50 89.39 15.23
N ILE A 605 27.84 90.22 14.42
CA ILE A 605 26.62 89.81 13.69
C ILE A 605 26.96 88.83 12.56
N ALA A 606 28.09 88.99 11.87
CA ALA A 606 28.55 88.05 10.84
C ALA A 606 28.93 86.69 11.46
N ASP A 607 29.64 86.70 12.60
CA ASP A 607 29.94 85.50 13.39
C ASP A 607 28.66 84.83 13.91
N LEU A 608 27.67 85.61 14.37
CA LEU A 608 26.37 85.09 14.81
C LEU A 608 25.57 84.49 13.64
N VAL A 609 25.62 85.10 12.45
CA VAL A 609 25.00 84.54 11.23
C VAL A 609 25.71 83.26 10.81
N ALA A 610 27.05 83.22 10.81
CA ALA A 610 27.83 82.03 10.49
C ALA A 610 27.60 80.89 11.51
N ALA A 611 27.51 81.21 12.80
CA ALA A 611 27.12 80.27 13.84
C ALA A 611 25.67 79.77 13.65
N SER A 612 24.76 80.65 13.20
CA SER A 612 23.38 80.27 12.90
C SER A 612 23.27 79.38 11.65
N THR A 613 24.08 79.59 10.60
CA THR A 613 24.09 78.71 9.43
C THR A 613 24.69 77.36 9.78
N LEU A 614 25.82 77.33 10.49
CA LEU A 614 26.44 76.07 10.96
C LEU A 614 25.52 75.28 11.90
N ALA A 615 24.77 75.96 12.77
CA ALA A 615 23.76 75.32 13.61
C ALA A 615 22.58 74.78 12.79
N GLN A 616 22.12 75.51 11.77
CA GLN A 616 21.05 75.07 10.89
C GLN A 616 21.47 73.90 9.98
N GLU A 617 22.72 73.89 9.52
CA GLU A 617 23.35 72.78 8.79
C GLU A 617 23.45 71.54 9.70
N ALA A 618 23.94 71.68 10.93
CA ALA A 618 24.01 70.58 11.89
C ALA A 618 22.63 70.00 12.26
N GLU A 619 21.59 70.83 12.36
CA GLU A 619 20.20 70.35 12.54
C GLU A 619 19.65 69.69 11.27
N GLN A 620 20.05 70.12 10.07
CA GLN A 620 19.68 69.45 8.82
C GLN A 620 20.39 68.09 8.68
N GLU A 621 21.65 67.97 9.08
CA GLU A 621 22.37 66.70 9.15
C GLU A 621 21.73 65.75 10.18
N ARG A 622 21.36 66.25 11.37
CA ARG A 622 20.60 65.47 12.38
C ARG A 622 19.26 64.99 11.85
N ALA A 623 18.51 65.87 11.17
CA ALA A 623 17.23 65.51 10.57
C ALA A 623 17.40 64.45 9.45
N GLN A 624 18.46 64.54 8.64
CA GLN A 624 18.78 63.54 7.62
C GLN A 624 19.21 62.20 8.23
N ALA A 625 20.01 62.21 9.30
CA ALA A 625 20.42 61.00 10.02
C ALA A 625 19.21 60.30 10.66
N LEU A 626 18.36 61.03 11.38
CA LEU A 626 17.12 60.49 11.95
C LEU A 626 16.16 60.00 10.86
N GLN A 627 16.09 60.67 9.71
CA GLN A 627 15.28 60.23 8.57
C GLN A 627 15.82 58.93 7.95
N ALA A 628 17.14 58.72 7.93
CA ALA A 628 17.77 57.46 7.53
C ALA A 628 17.49 56.35 8.54
N GLU A 629 17.69 56.59 9.84
CA GLU A 629 17.33 55.64 10.91
C GLU A 629 15.85 55.23 10.86
N ILE A 630 14.94 56.17 10.56
CA ILE A 630 13.51 55.89 10.37
C ILE A 630 13.23 55.02 9.13
N VAL A 631 14.05 55.10 8.07
CA VAL A 631 13.94 54.22 6.90
C VAL A 631 14.49 52.84 7.20
N ASP A 632 15.67 52.74 7.83
CA ASP A 632 16.29 51.47 8.21
C ASP A 632 15.40 50.70 9.20
N LEU A 633 14.83 51.37 10.21
CA LEU A 633 13.90 50.77 11.16
C LEU A 633 12.58 50.32 10.51
N LYS A 634 12.08 51.03 9.48
CA LYS A 634 10.93 50.55 8.69
C LYS A 634 11.28 49.30 7.91
N GLN A 635 12.43 49.28 7.24
CA GLN A 635 12.89 48.10 6.50
C GLN A 635 13.11 46.90 7.44
N GLN A 636 13.65 47.11 8.63
CA GLN A 636 13.75 46.07 9.66
C GLN A 636 12.37 45.54 10.07
N LEU A 637 11.39 46.43 10.34
CA LEU A 637 10.01 46.03 10.65
C LEU A 637 9.33 45.26 9.50
N GLU A 638 9.56 45.66 8.24
CA GLU A 638 9.07 44.95 7.06
C GLU A 638 9.71 43.56 6.93
N THR A 639 11.02 43.41 7.16
CA THR A 639 11.68 42.09 7.17
C THR A 639 11.19 41.19 8.31
N LEU A 640 10.98 41.74 9.51
CA LEU A 640 10.42 41.00 10.65
C LEU A 640 8.95 40.60 10.41
N GLY A 641 8.17 41.44 9.73
CA GLY A 641 6.83 41.10 9.27
C GLY A 641 6.85 39.91 8.30
N ALA A 642 7.69 39.96 7.27
CA ALA A 642 7.85 38.86 6.31
C ALA A 642 8.37 37.57 6.97
N GLU A 643 9.24 37.66 7.99
CA GLU A 643 9.64 36.49 8.79
C GLU A 643 8.49 35.92 9.63
N LEU A 644 7.62 36.76 10.19
CA LEU A 644 6.43 36.31 10.93
C LEU A 644 5.42 35.64 9.98
N ASP A 645 5.11 36.24 8.84
CA ASP A 645 4.26 35.65 7.80
C ASP A 645 4.81 34.29 7.31
N ALA A 646 6.14 34.18 7.14
CA ALA A 646 6.79 32.93 6.77
C ALA A 646 6.70 31.86 7.88
N ARG A 647 6.80 32.26 9.15
CA ARG A 647 6.62 31.37 10.31
C ARG A 647 5.17 30.92 10.44
N ASP A 648 4.20 31.81 10.29
CA ASP A 648 2.77 31.47 10.33
C ASP A 648 2.35 30.59 9.14
N ALA A 649 2.89 30.83 7.95
CA ALA A 649 2.73 29.92 6.81
C ALA A 649 3.36 28.53 7.07
N SER A 650 4.46 28.46 7.83
CA SER A 650 5.06 27.19 8.27
C SER A 650 4.20 26.48 9.32
N ILE A 651 3.70 27.20 10.33
CA ILE A 651 2.78 26.70 11.35
C ILE A 651 1.47 26.21 10.72
N ALA A 652 0.94 26.91 9.71
CA ALA A 652 -0.22 26.46 8.94
C ALA A 652 0.05 25.15 8.17
N LYS A 653 1.23 25.00 7.55
CA LYS A 653 1.65 23.74 6.89
C LYS A 653 1.79 22.59 7.88
N LEU A 654 2.43 22.82 9.04
CA LEU A 654 2.56 21.82 10.11
C LEU A 654 1.20 21.42 10.68
N ASN A 655 0.31 22.38 10.94
CA ASN A 655 -1.06 22.11 11.40
C ASN A 655 -1.88 21.33 10.36
N LYS A 656 -1.69 21.59 9.05
CA LYS A 656 -2.31 20.78 7.98
C LYS A 656 -1.77 19.34 8.01
N ALA A 657 -0.45 19.16 8.15
CA ALA A 657 0.17 17.84 8.25
C ALA A 657 -0.27 17.06 9.50
N LEU A 658 -0.39 17.72 10.66
CA LEU A 658 -0.89 17.12 11.90
C LEU A 658 -2.35 16.67 11.78
N ARG A 659 -3.23 17.45 11.13
CA ARG A 659 -4.61 17.02 10.85
C ARG A 659 -4.66 15.78 9.96
N VAL A 660 -3.85 15.72 8.90
CA VAL A 660 -3.74 14.53 8.04
C VAL A 660 -3.22 13.32 8.82
N LYS A 661 -2.23 13.52 9.71
CA LYS A 661 -1.73 12.44 10.57
C LYS A 661 -2.80 11.91 11.53
N LEU A 662 -3.47 12.79 12.27
CA LEU A 662 -4.55 12.43 13.19
C LEU A 662 -5.76 11.80 12.47
N GLN A 663 -6.00 12.15 11.21
CA GLN A 663 -7.00 11.49 10.37
C GLN A 663 -6.56 10.07 9.97
N SER A 664 -5.32 9.89 9.49
CA SER A 664 -4.77 8.56 9.19
C SER A 664 -4.62 7.66 10.42
N GLU A 665 -4.45 8.24 11.61
CA GLU A 665 -4.39 7.51 12.88
C GLU A 665 -5.76 6.94 13.27
N LYS A 666 -6.85 7.69 13.03
CA LYS A 666 -8.23 7.19 13.17
C LYS A 666 -8.54 6.09 12.16
N GLU A 667 -8.17 6.28 10.90
CA GLU A 667 -8.38 5.27 9.84
C GLU A 667 -7.64 3.97 10.17
N LEU A 668 -6.44 4.04 10.75
CA LEU A 668 -5.73 2.88 11.28
C LEU A 668 -6.43 2.29 12.52
N GLN A 669 -6.97 3.10 13.42
CA GLN A 669 -7.71 2.65 14.60
C GLN A 669 -9.02 1.92 14.22
N ASP A 670 -9.76 2.44 13.24
CA ASP A 670 -10.97 1.83 12.69
C ASP A 670 -10.64 0.49 11.99
N VAL A 671 -9.53 0.43 11.23
CA VAL A 671 -9.05 -0.82 10.61
C VAL A 671 -8.62 -1.85 11.66
N VAL A 672 -8.02 -1.43 12.79
CA VAL A 672 -7.69 -2.32 13.91
C VAL A 672 -8.96 -2.86 14.57
N GLN A 673 -9.95 -2.01 14.89
CA GLN A 673 -11.23 -2.44 15.44
C GLN A 673 -11.93 -3.45 14.53
N GLN A 674 -11.96 -3.19 13.21
CA GLN A 674 -12.50 -4.15 12.23
C GLN A 674 -11.72 -5.48 12.18
N GLN A 675 -10.42 -5.50 12.52
CA GLN A 675 -9.66 -6.75 12.62
C GLN A 675 -9.95 -7.49 13.93
N GLU A 676 -10.15 -6.77 15.04
CA GLU A 676 -10.56 -7.35 16.33
C GLU A 676 -11.97 -7.97 16.22
N GLU A 677 -12.93 -7.28 15.60
CA GLU A 677 -14.26 -7.83 15.30
C GLU A 677 -14.19 -9.10 14.43
N LYS A 678 -13.38 -9.09 13.36
CA LYS A 678 -13.17 -10.26 12.50
C LYS A 678 -12.47 -11.40 13.25
N MET A 679 -11.61 -11.10 14.23
CA MET A 679 -10.99 -12.10 15.08
C MET A 679 -12.00 -12.74 16.03
N LEU A 680 -12.89 -11.95 16.65
CA LEU A 680 -13.99 -12.46 17.48
C LEU A 680 -14.92 -13.36 16.67
N GLN A 681 -15.37 -12.92 15.49
CA GLN A 681 -16.18 -13.74 14.58
C GLN A 681 -15.51 -15.05 14.16
N LEU A 682 -14.17 -15.08 14.03
CA LEU A 682 -13.42 -16.30 13.76
C LEU A 682 -13.30 -17.21 15.01
N ILE A 683 -13.22 -16.64 16.21
CA ILE A 683 -13.25 -17.38 17.48
C ILE A 683 -14.63 -18.03 17.66
N ASP A 684 -15.72 -17.28 17.47
CA ASP A 684 -17.10 -17.78 17.59
C ASP A 684 -17.36 -18.94 16.61
N ARG A 685 -17.03 -18.76 15.33
CA ARG A 685 -17.09 -19.82 14.30
C ARG A 685 -16.19 -21.02 14.63
N SER A 686 -15.05 -20.81 15.28
CA SER A 686 -14.22 -21.94 15.76
C SER A 686 -14.88 -22.70 16.91
N GLY A 687 -15.63 -21.99 17.76
CA GLY A 687 -16.50 -22.55 18.79
C GLY A 687 -17.59 -23.43 18.18
N GLU A 688 -18.34 -22.91 17.21
CA GLU A 688 -19.35 -23.66 16.44
C GLU A 688 -18.75 -24.92 15.77
N VAL A 689 -17.58 -24.79 15.14
CA VAL A 689 -16.88 -25.95 14.56
C VAL A 689 -16.48 -26.98 15.63
N THR A 690 -16.18 -26.55 16.87
CA THR A 690 -15.93 -27.50 17.97
C THR A 690 -17.20 -28.14 18.51
N SER A 691 -18.31 -27.41 18.68
CA SER A 691 -19.58 -28.01 19.12
C SER A 691 -20.08 -29.03 18.08
N LEU A 692 -20.17 -28.63 16.81
CA LEU A 692 -20.52 -29.53 15.69
C LEU A 692 -19.61 -30.76 15.62
N LYS A 693 -18.31 -30.60 15.87
CA LYS A 693 -17.38 -31.76 15.95
C LYS A 693 -17.68 -32.67 17.14
N THR A 694 -18.09 -32.15 18.30
CA THR A 694 -18.54 -33.00 19.41
C THR A 694 -19.90 -33.65 19.14
N GLU A 695 -20.81 -32.98 18.43
CA GLU A 695 -22.12 -33.52 18.02
C GLU A 695 -21.96 -34.63 16.99
N VAL A 696 -21.16 -34.44 15.94
CA VAL A 696 -20.77 -35.51 15.00
C VAL A 696 -20.13 -36.69 15.76
N SER A 697 -19.30 -36.41 16.75
CA SER A 697 -18.70 -37.46 17.61
C SER A 697 -19.71 -38.13 18.56
N GLN A 698 -20.86 -37.52 18.83
CA GLN A 698 -21.98 -38.12 19.58
C GLN A 698 -22.87 -38.95 18.65
N LEU A 699 -23.24 -38.39 17.49
CA LEU A 699 -24.05 -39.04 16.46
C LEU A 699 -23.35 -40.29 15.90
N GLN A 700 -22.03 -40.27 15.69
CA GLN A 700 -21.27 -41.46 15.31
C GLN A 700 -21.36 -42.58 16.37
N ARG A 701 -21.33 -42.25 17.67
CA ARG A 701 -21.51 -43.22 18.75
C ARG A 701 -22.95 -43.71 18.87
N ALA A 702 -23.94 -42.86 18.60
CA ALA A 702 -25.35 -43.25 18.54
C ALA A 702 -25.63 -44.19 17.35
N LEU A 703 -25.09 -43.88 16.17
CA LEU A 703 -25.14 -44.72 14.97
C LEU A 703 -24.48 -46.09 15.22
N GLN A 704 -23.28 -46.12 15.82
CA GLN A 704 -22.61 -47.37 16.16
C GLN A 704 -23.43 -48.23 17.14
N ARG A 705 -24.10 -47.62 18.13
CA ARG A 705 -25.03 -48.33 19.04
C ARG A 705 -26.21 -48.90 18.28
N ALA A 706 -26.94 -48.08 17.53
CA ALA A 706 -28.08 -48.50 16.72
C ALA A 706 -27.70 -49.59 15.69
N GLU A 707 -26.51 -49.52 15.09
CA GLU A 707 -25.96 -50.58 14.25
C GLU A 707 -25.73 -51.88 15.02
N THR A 708 -25.17 -51.83 16.24
CA THR A 708 -24.97 -53.04 17.06
C THR A 708 -26.29 -53.63 17.57
N GLU A 709 -27.25 -52.78 17.94
CA GLU A 709 -28.59 -53.17 18.36
C GLU A 709 -29.34 -53.82 17.19
N ALA A 710 -29.30 -53.21 16.00
CA ALA A 710 -29.84 -53.81 14.78
C ALA A 710 -29.16 -55.16 14.45
N LYS A 711 -27.83 -55.27 14.54
CA LYS A 711 -27.11 -56.54 14.31
C LYS A 711 -27.55 -57.62 15.31
N VAL A 712 -27.72 -57.28 16.59
CA VAL A 712 -28.24 -58.20 17.62
C VAL A 712 -29.68 -58.62 17.32
N LEU A 713 -30.56 -57.70 16.93
CA LEU A 713 -31.94 -58.02 16.54
C LEU A 713 -31.98 -58.91 15.29
N TRP A 714 -31.12 -58.68 14.30
CA TRP A 714 -30.97 -59.54 13.12
C TRP A 714 -30.41 -60.93 13.46
N GLU A 715 -29.61 -61.07 14.51
CA GLU A 715 -29.15 -62.37 15.03
C GLU A 715 -30.25 -63.09 15.83
N GLU A 716 -31.04 -62.36 16.63
CA GLU A 716 -32.13 -62.93 17.42
C GLU A 716 -33.31 -63.35 16.56
N VAL A 717 -33.67 -62.57 15.52
CA VAL A 717 -34.64 -62.99 14.48
C VAL A 717 -34.13 -64.21 13.71
N ARG A 718 -32.81 -64.31 13.44
CA ARG A 718 -32.21 -65.50 12.81
C ARG A 718 -32.17 -66.71 13.76
N GLY A 719 -32.20 -66.49 15.07
CA GLY A 719 -32.26 -67.52 16.10
C GLY A 719 -33.64 -68.14 16.32
N GLN A 720 -34.71 -67.60 15.70
CA GLN A 720 -36.09 -68.09 15.83
C GLN A 720 -36.36 -69.35 14.96
N GLN A 721 -35.53 -70.39 15.11
CA GLN A 721 -35.81 -71.74 14.57
C GLN A 721 -36.08 -72.73 15.73
N PRO A 722 -37.02 -73.69 15.56
CA PRO A 722 -37.35 -74.66 16.60
C PRO A 722 -36.18 -75.61 16.91
N PRO A 723 -36.16 -76.21 18.11
CA PRO A 723 -35.05 -75.95 19.02
C PRO A 723 -33.89 -76.95 18.96
N ALA A 724 -32.69 -76.42 19.21
CA ALA A 724 -31.54 -77.16 19.72
C ALA A 724 -30.87 -76.35 20.85
N ASP A 725 -30.34 -77.07 21.85
CA ASP A 725 -29.39 -76.59 22.87
C ASP A 725 -29.76 -75.35 23.69
N THR A 726 -30.61 -75.56 24.70
CA THR A 726 -30.76 -74.65 25.85
C THR A 726 -29.42 -74.29 26.52
N SER A 727 -28.41 -75.17 26.44
CA SER A 727 -27.04 -74.90 26.88
C SER A 727 -26.39 -73.72 26.14
N ASN A 728 -26.58 -73.60 24.82
CA ASN A 728 -26.04 -72.51 24.01
C ASN A 728 -26.70 -71.16 24.38
N VAL A 729 -28.01 -71.20 24.66
CA VAL A 729 -28.76 -70.04 25.15
C VAL A 729 -28.27 -69.60 26.54
N GLN A 730 -28.07 -70.55 27.47
CA GLN A 730 -27.54 -70.27 28.81
C GLN A 730 -26.11 -69.72 28.77
N GLU A 731 -25.23 -70.30 27.95
CA GLU A 731 -23.86 -69.82 27.73
C GLU A 731 -23.86 -68.40 27.17
N LYS A 732 -24.71 -68.10 26.16
CA LYS A 732 -24.85 -66.73 25.61
C LYS A 732 -25.40 -65.74 26.63
N VAL A 733 -26.34 -66.13 27.50
CA VAL A 733 -26.83 -65.28 28.59
C VAL A 733 -25.72 -64.99 29.60
N TRP A 734 -24.94 -66.00 30.00
CA TRP A 734 -23.83 -65.84 30.93
C TRP A 734 -22.70 -64.97 30.34
N LEU A 735 -22.32 -65.20 29.08
CA LEU A 735 -21.36 -64.36 28.38
C LEU A 735 -21.83 -62.92 28.22
N ARG A 736 -23.12 -62.67 27.94
CA ARG A 736 -23.69 -61.31 27.91
C ARG A 736 -23.67 -60.64 29.30
N GLN A 737 -23.92 -61.39 30.38
CA GLN A 737 -23.81 -60.88 31.75
C GLN A 737 -22.37 -60.48 32.10
N GLU A 738 -21.39 -61.35 31.86
CA GLU A 738 -19.98 -61.05 32.18
C GLU A 738 -19.42 -59.94 31.27
N VAL A 739 -19.83 -59.87 29.99
CA VAL A 739 -19.49 -58.74 29.10
C VAL A 739 -20.09 -57.42 29.59
N ASN A 740 -21.31 -57.41 30.12
CA ASN A 740 -21.89 -56.18 30.70
C ASN A 740 -21.17 -55.76 31.99
N LYS A 741 -20.86 -56.70 32.88
CA LYS A 741 -20.04 -56.47 34.08
C LYS A 741 -18.63 -55.96 33.75
N LEU A 742 -18.01 -56.47 32.69
CA LEU A 742 -16.74 -55.95 32.17
C LEU A 742 -16.87 -54.53 31.56
N ARG A 743 -17.99 -54.21 30.92
CA ARG A 743 -18.29 -52.84 30.44
C ARG A 743 -18.50 -51.86 31.59
N GLU A 744 -19.18 -52.28 32.65
CA GLU A 744 -19.36 -51.51 33.89
C GLU A 744 -18.00 -51.22 34.55
N LEU A 745 -17.17 -52.24 34.76
CA LEU A 745 -15.80 -52.08 35.29
C LEU A 745 -14.93 -51.19 34.39
N LEU A 746 -15.06 -51.26 33.07
CA LEU A 746 -14.35 -50.36 32.14
C LEU A 746 -14.84 -48.90 32.23
N LEU A 747 -16.14 -48.67 32.48
CA LEU A 747 -16.69 -47.33 32.74
C LEU A 747 -16.22 -46.78 34.08
N GLU A 748 -16.20 -47.60 35.14
CA GLU A 748 -15.62 -47.25 36.45
C GLU A 748 -14.15 -46.85 36.33
N LYS A 749 -13.34 -47.64 35.59
CA LYS A 749 -11.93 -47.28 35.33
C LYS A 749 -11.78 -46.06 34.43
N GLY A 750 -12.67 -45.84 33.47
CA GLY A 750 -12.74 -44.58 32.72
C GLY A 750 -13.01 -43.36 33.62
N ASN A 751 -13.89 -43.51 34.61
CA ASN A 751 -14.21 -42.47 35.59
C ASN A 751 -13.05 -42.24 36.58
N GLU A 752 -12.38 -43.29 37.06
CA GLU A 752 -11.15 -43.19 37.87
C GLU A 752 -10.04 -42.45 37.13
N ILE A 753 -9.78 -42.82 35.87
CA ILE A 753 -8.77 -42.16 35.01
C ILE A 753 -9.14 -40.69 34.79
N SER A 754 -10.42 -40.39 34.56
CA SER A 754 -10.92 -39.00 34.40
C SER A 754 -10.74 -38.17 35.68
N LEU A 755 -11.02 -38.76 36.85
CA LEU A 755 -10.82 -38.12 38.16
C LEU A 755 -9.34 -37.91 38.48
N LEU A 756 -8.47 -38.86 38.15
CA LEU A 756 -7.02 -38.73 38.28
C LEU A 756 -6.47 -37.66 37.33
N SER A 757 -6.89 -37.65 36.06
CA SER A 757 -6.53 -36.63 35.08
C SER A 757 -6.93 -35.22 35.56
N SER A 758 -8.15 -35.06 36.08
CA SER A 758 -8.61 -33.81 36.69
C SER A 758 -7.72 -33.36 37.86
N LYS A 759 -7.36 -34.28 38.77
CA LYS A 759 -6.43 -34.01 39.88
C LYS A 759 -5.03 -33.61 39.40
N TYR A 760 -4.50 -34.27 38.37
CA TYR A 760 -3.20 -33.91 37.78
C TYR A 760 -3.23 -32.55 37.08
N LEU A 761 -4.31 -32.21 36.38
CA LEU A 761 -4.50 -30.90 35.76
C LEU A 761 -4.59 -29.79 36.82
N GLU A 762 -5.25 -30.03 37.95
CA GLU A 762 -5.33 -29.05 39.04
C GLU A 762 -4.00 -28.90 39.79
N GLN A 763 -3.28 -29.99 40.05
CA GLN A 763 -1.91 -29.92 40.56
C GLN A 763 -0.99 -29.14 39.61
N ARG A 764 -1.12 -29.37 38.30
CA ARG A 764 -0.38 -28.63 37.27
C ARG A 764 -0.70 -27.13 37.31
N ARG A 765 -1.97 -26.74 37.37
CA ARG A 765 -2.39 -25.32 37.52
C ARG A 765 -1.79 -24.67 38.77
N ILE A 766 -1.78 -25.38 39.90
CA ILE A 766 -1.18 -24.88 41.16
C ILE A 766 0.33 -24.68 41.00
N LEU A 767 1.04 -25.59 40.32
CA LEU A 767 2.47 -25.47 40.04
C LEU A 767 2.78 -24.36 39.03
N GLU A 768 1.97 -24.22 37.98
CA GLU A 768 2.07 -23.12 37.00
C GLU A 768 1.81 -21.77 37.68
N GLY A 769 0.79 -21.65 38.55
CA GLY A 769 0.54 -20.44 39.34
C GLY A 769 1.70 -20.07 40.28
N ARG A 770 2.32 -21.07 40.93
CA ARG A 770 3.54 -20.87 41.73
C ARG A 770 4.72 -20.41 40.87
N LEU A 771 4.89 -20.98 39.68
CA LEU A 771 5.95 -20.58 38.74
C LEU A 771 5.79 -19.12 38.30
N HIS A 772 4.58 -18.70 37.92
CA HIS A 772 4.30 -17.31 37.56
C HIS A 772 4.56 -16.35 38.74
N GLN A 773 4.19 -16.74 39.96
CA GLN A 773 4.48 -15.93 41.16
C GLN A 773 5.99 -15.82 41.43
N VAL A 774 6.76 -16.90 41.28
CA VAL A 774 8.23 -16.87 41.40
C VAL A 774 8.86 -16.01 40.30
N GLN A 775 8.39 -16.10 39.06
CA GLN A 775 8.85 -15.26 37.95
C GLN A 775 8.53 -13.76 38.20
N LYS A 776 7.38 -13.45 38.80
CA LYS A 776 7.03 -12.07 39.18
C LYS A 776 7.94 -11.53 40.28
N VAL A 777 8.25 -12.36 41.29
CA VAL A 777 9.20 -12.00 42.34
C VAL A 777 10.60 -11.80 41.76
N LEU A 778 11.07 -12.70 40.89
CA LEU A 778 12.38 -12.59 40.23
C LEU A 778 12.49 -11.27 39.44
N LYS A 779 11.49 -10.92 38.62
CA LYS A 779 11.48 -9.64 37.90
C LYS A 779 11.53 -8.43 38.83
N SER A 780 10.80 -8.46 39.95
CA SER A 780 10.88 -7.38 40.94
C SER A 780 12.24 -7.32 41.65
N GLN A 781 12.96 -8.45 41.76
CA GLN A 781 14.32 -8.50 42.29
C GLN A 781 15.33 -7.97 41.26
N GLU A 782 15.22 -8.37 39.99
CA GLU A 782 16.00 -7.84 38.85
C GLU A 782 15.84 -6.31 38.77
N GLU A 783 14.60 -5.80 38.81
CA GLU A 783 14.32 -4.35 38.89
C GLU A 783 14.98 -3.64 40.08
N THR A 784 15.05 -4.29 41.26
CA THR A 784 15.75 -3.69 42.42
C THR A 784 17.26 -3.79 42.29
N GLU A 785 17.80 -4.82 41.64
CA GLU A 785 19.23 -4.96 41.38
C GLU A 785 19.69 -3.92 40.35
N GLU A 786 18.89 -3.64 39.32
CA GLU A 786 19.14 -2.55 38.37
C GLU A 786 19.12 -1.18 39.05
N LYS A 787 18.12 -0.90 39.90
CA LYS A 787 18.06 0.36 40.69
C LYS A 787 19.23 0.50 41.66
N VAL A 788 19.74 -0.61 42.22
CA VAL A 788 20.97 -0.61 43.04
C VAL A 788 22.22 -0.37 42.19
N LYS A 789 22.33 -0.97 40.99
CA LYS A 789 23.43 -0.70 40.04
C LYS A 789 23.43 0.75 39.58
N GLU A 790 22.27 1.31 39.24
CA GLU A 790 22.10 2.72 38.88
C GLU A 790 22.55 3.63 40.03
N ALA A 791 22.03 3.41 41.24
CA ALA A 791 22.41 4.18 42.43
C ALA A 791 23.93 4.11 42.70
N LEU A 792 24.54 2.91 42.62
CA LEU A 792 25.99 2.73 42.79
C LEU A 792 26.81 3.38 41.67
N SER A 793 26.30 3.41 40.44
CA SER A 793 26.94 4.10 39.31
C SER A 793 26.87 5.62 39.40
N SER A 794 25.94 6.17 40.21
CA SER A 794 25.84 7.61 40.48
C SER A 794 26.82 8.12 41.55
N ILE A 795 27.55 7.22 42.22
CA ILE A 795 28.56 7.57 43.24
C ILE A 795 29.83 8.06 42.51
N PRO A 796 30.35 9.28 42.80
CA PRO A 796 31.55 9.79 42.14
C PRO A 796 32.78 8.89 42.37
N ASP A 797 33.62 8.72 41.34
CA ASP A 797 34.81 7.85 41.37
C ASP A 797 35.78 8.14 42.53
N VAL A 798 35.85 9.39 42.98
CA VAL A 798 36.66 9.84 44.13
C VAL A 798 36.23 9.17 45.44
N VAL A 799 34.95 8.80 45.57
CA VAL A 799 34.40 8.05 46.71
C VAL A 799 34.46 6.54 46.46
N ALA A 800 34.27 6.11 45.21
CA ALA A 800 34.40 4.68 44.84
C ALA A 800 35.83 4.16 45.02
N THR A 801 36.84 5.02 44.84
CA THR A 801 38.25 4.69 45.08
C THR A 801 38.64 4.70 46.57
N SER A 802 37.89 5.36 47.46
CA SER A 802 38.24 5.48 48.88
C SER A 802 37.72 4.36 49.80
N SER A 803 36.84 3.47 49.33
CA SER A 803 36.32 2.34 50.13
C SER A 803 36.55 0.99 49.46
N GLN A 804 37.35 0.14 50.11
CA GLN A 804 37.66 -1.21 49.62
C GLN A 804 36.41 -2.11 49.56
N GLU A 805 35.46 -1.89 50.47
CA GLU A 805 34.18 -2.62 50.53
C GLU A 805 33.29 -2.25 49.35
N LEU A 806 33.20 -0.96 49.00
CA LEU A 806 32.43 -0.49 47.85
C LEU A 806 32.99 -1.05 46.53
N GLN A 807 34.32 -1.08 46.37
CA GLN A 807 34.97 -1.70 45.21
C GLN A 807 34.67 -3.19 45.09
N ASN A 808 34.59 -3.92 46.21
CA ASN A 808 34.23 -5.33 46.20
C ASN A 808 32.76 -5.51 45.79
N VAL A 809 31.84 -4.69 46.29
CA VAL A 809 30.41 -4.71 45.90
C VAL A 809 30.23 -4.40 44.41
N LEU A 810 30.89 -3.35 43.88
CA LEU A 810 30.89 -3.02 42.46
C LEU A 810 31.37 -4.21 41.60
N ARG A 811 32.48 -4.85 42.00
CA ARG A 811 33.03 -6.03 41.33
C ARG A 811 32.07 -7.23 41.37
N TYR A 812 31.37 -7.47 42.48
CA TYR A 812 30.36 -8.52 42.60
C TYR A 812 29.13 -8.27 41.70
N LEU A 813 28.76 -7.01 41.46
CA LEU A 813 27.67 -6.61 40.56
C LEU A 813 28.09 -6.45 39.10
N GLY A 814 29.34 -6.77 38.75
CA GLY A 814 29.87 -6.67 37.38
C GLY A 814 30.20 -5.25 36.91
N LEU A 815 30.07 -4.24 37.78
CA LEU A 815 30.38 -2.85 37.47
C LEU A 815 31.89 -2.62 37.60
N LYS A 816 32.53 -2.19 36.50
CA LYS A 816 33.95 -1.80 36.53
C LYS A 816 34.11 -0.40 37.14
N PRO A 817 34.92 -0.20 38.19
CA PRO A 817 35.49 1.11 38.46
C PRO A 817 36.44 1.48 37.31
N ALA A 818 36.54 2.77 36.97
CA ALA A 818 37.43 3.23 35.91
C ALA A 818 38.91 3.16 36.33
N ASP A 819 39.76 2.52 35.52
CA ASP A 819 41.20 2.46 35.77
C ASP A 819 41.83 3.86 35.62
N GLY A 820 42.26 4.44 36.75
CA GLY A 820 42.77 5.81 36.81
C GLY A 820 44.15 5.97 36.18
N SER A 821 44.22 6.28 34.88
CA SER A 821 45.45 6.66 34.18
C SER A 821 45.35 7.98 33.38
N GLY A 822 44.62 8.95 33.93
CA GLY A 822 44.51 10.32 33.39
C GLY A 822 45.38 11.32 34.16
N CYS A 823 46.68 11.36 33.91
CA CYS A 823 47.55 12.39 34.51
C CYS A 823 47.32 13.75 33.84
N PRO A 824 46.95 14.82 34.58
CA PRO A 824 46.97 16.17 34.04
C PRO A 824 48.43 16.63 33.89
N ALA A 825 48.90 16.79 32.66
CA ALA A 825 50.20 17.39 32.39
C ALA A 825 50.19 18.87 32.78
N ALA A 826 51.29 19.35 33.35
CA ALA A 826 51.46 20.75 33.75
C ALA A 826 52.54 21.44 32.91
N VAL A 827 52.30 22.73 32.62
CA VAL A 827 53.25 23.70 32.03
C VAL A 827 53.67 23.43 30.58
N LEU A 828 52.92 24.01 29.64
CA LEU A 828 53.33 25.29 29.02
C LEU A 828 52.10 26.11 28.58
#